data_AF-Q23CN9-F1
#
_entry.id   AF-Q23CN9-F1
#
_cell.length_a   1.000
_cell.length_b   1.000
_cell.length_c   1.000
_cell.angle_alpha   90.00
_cell.angle_beta   90.00
_cell.angle_gamma   90.00
#
_symmetry.space_group_name_H-M   'P 1'
#
loop_
_entity.id
_entity.type
_entity.pdbx_description
1 polymer ?
#
loop_
_entity_poly.entity_id
_entity_poly.type
_entity_poly.pdbx_seq_one_letter_code
_entity_poly.pdbx_strand_id
1 'polypeptide(L)'
;MNIKFLIFYLLTLSQVFAQIPGADVNCSSSDCSNCPPASGFTWIQSTDNQNLCIIQDCTNYSSTSNSQTGLSDLFCQSCLSQTSNSQYANQSGTLCVNTPSSCNATPISGTGWTDTTCQLCSTNLYANIAGNTCVQISQSCSSNSGLTDAICLACYGTSQQYASSDSTQCVKSSISCSSTSGWSDSDCALCSSQTPYASTDTNSCVNSTISCTSKSGWTDSNCNICSPSSPYAIVGGTSCVASSQSCGSTSNWGDSDCQLCYGSSTYFASGDGTTCVQSTQSCGSTSGWTDTSCAACFPGTKIHATVDQTNCVASTVECNATSGWSDSDCSLCNPSSPFAAVDKKSCVASSQSCSSNSGWSDSDCSLCTPSSPFASSDGTQCVASTISCSSSSGWTNSNCQLCNPSSPYATADSTSCVNSTISCNSTSGWTDSNCNLCYPSQPYATANGNQCVASSQSCTSTSNWIDSDCALCTPQKPFASGDSNSCVAATQSCSSTSGWTDANCLICTPSEPYATSDGTSCVASTQSCSASSNWTDNNCSLCTPSTPFANSAGTGCADPSVQCIGRDPTQAAEVWTDSDCAACYQTGYRALSDGSACVNCMATTGMTNDQCGLCNGTDDGDSQFANSQGACVSVDCTQTSGWVDSDCSTCNPGTPYASSDGTSCFATTNSIIITFSLIILISFLL
;
A
#
# COMPACT_ATOMS: atom_id res chain seq x y z
N MET A 1 -152.30 -67.79 -45.78
CA MET A 1 -151.27 -66.75 -45.54
C MET A 1 -151.20 -66.53 -44.02
N ASN A 2 -150.06 -66.84 -43.40
CA ASN A 2 -149.96 -67.15 -41.97
C ASN A 2 -149.67 -65.87 -41.14
N ILE A 3 -150.61 -65.47 -40.29
CA ILE A 3 -150.57 -64.24 -39.46
C ILE A 3 -149.34 -64.17 -38.54
N LYS A 4 -148.69 -65.31 -38.26
CA LYS A 4 -147.47 -65.40 -37.46
C LYS A 4 -146.24 -64.75 -38.12
N PHE A 5 -146.18 -64.67 -39.45
CA PHE A 5 -145.04 -64.06 -40.15
C PHE A 5 -145.10 -62.51 -40.12
N LEU A 6 -146.30 -61.93 -40.06
CA LEU A 6 -146.47 -60.47 -39.96
C LEU A 6 -146.14 -59.95 -38.55
N ILE A 7 -146.46 -60.73 -37.51
CA ILE A 7 -146.16 -60.38 -36.11
C ILE A 7 -144.65 -60.45 -35.83
N PHE A 8 -143.93 -61.42 -36.42
CA PHE A 8 -142.48 -61.52 -36.26
C PHE A 8 -141.73 -60.39 -36.98
N TYR A 9 -142.23 -59.93 -38.13
CA TYR A 9 -141.64 -58.79 -38.87
C TYR A 9 -141.95 -57.42 -38.22
N LEU A 10 -143.08 -57.29 -37.52
CA LEU A 10 -143.41 -56.09 -36.74
C LEU A 10 -142.65 -56.02 -35.39
N LEU A 11 -142.24 -57.15 -34.82
CA LEU A 11 -141.43 -57.20 -33.59
C LEU A 11 -139.92 -57.04 -33.82
N THR A 12 -139.42 -57.21 -35.05
CA THR A 12 -138.00 -56.96 -35.38
C THR A 12 -137.74 -55.55 -35.91
N LEU A 13 -138.78 -54.77 -36.23
CA LEU A 13 -138.64 -53.34 -36.57
C LEU A 13 -138.67 -52.41 -35.34
N SER A 14 -138.96 -52.90 -34.13
CA SER A 14 -138.94 -52.09 -32.89
C SER A 14 -137.63 -52.18 -32.10
N GLN A 15 -136.56 -52.75 -32.66
CA GLN A 15 -135.23 -52.79 -32.03
C GLN A 15 -134.17 -51.90 -32.72
N VAL A 16 -134.57 -50.93 -33.52
CA VAL A 16 -133.63 -49.94 -34.07
C VAL A 16 -133.72 -48.68 -33.20
N PHE A 17 -132.64 -48.41 -32.47
CA PHE A 17 -132.39 -47.30 -31.52
C PHE A 17 -132.98 -47.46 -30.11
N ALA A 18 -132.43 -48.38 -29.31
CA ALA A 18 -132.47 -48.23 -27.87
C ALA A 18 -131.50 -47.10 -27.48
N GLN A 19 -132.05 -45.95 -27.08
CA GLN A 19 -131.27 -44.87 -26.47
C GLN A 19 -130.55 -45.44 -25.24
N ILE A 20 -129.24 -45.20 -25.13
CA ILE A 20 -128.46 -45.60 -23.94
C ILE A 20 -128.40 -44.36 -23.07
N PRO A 21 -129.26 -44.22 -22.05
CA PRO A 21 -129.16 -43.10 -21.12
C PRO A 21 -127.82 -43.16 -20.38
N GLY A 22 -127.26 -41.99 -20.09
CA GLY A 22 -126.08 -41.89 -19.24
C GLY A 22 -126.38 -42.27 -17.79
N ALA A 23 -125.34 -42.50 -17.00
CA ALA A 23 -125.40 -42.65 -15.56
C ALA A 23 -125.62 -41.31 -14.86
N ASP A 24 -126.19 -41.39 -13.66
CA ASP A 24 -126.39 -40.27 -12.77
C ASP A 24 -125.07 -39.61 -12.38
N VAL A 25 -124.96 -38.30 -12.60
CA VAL A 25 -123.86 -37.46 -12.14
C VAL A 25 -124.34 -36.23 -11.39
N ASN A 26 -123.49 -35.68 -10.53
CA ASN A 26 -123.79 -34.50 -9.73
C ASN A 26 -123.29 -33.24 -10.45
N CYS A 27 -124.19 -32.51 -11.10
CA CYS A 27 -123.88 -31.17 -11.58
C CYS A 27 -123.86 -30.19 -10.39
N SER A 28 -123.13 -29.08 -10.50
CA SER A 28 -122.93 -28.10 -9.42
C SER A 28 -124.22 -27.51 -8.80
N SER A 29 -125.39 -27.80 -9.40
CA SER A 29 -126.72 -27.58 -8.85
C SER A 29 -127.67 -28.70 -9.28
N SER A 30 -128.82 -28.84 -8.61
CA SER A 30 -129.89 -29.76 -9.03
C SER A 30 -130.57 -29.38 -10.35
N ASP A 31 -130.20 -28.25 -10.97
CA ASP A 31 -130.64 -27.84 -12.30
C ASP A 31 -129.64 -28.33 -13.36
N CYS A 32 -130.07 -29.26 -14.19
CA CYS A 32 -129.23 -29.89 -15.23
C CYS A 32 -128.85 -28.94 -16.37
N SER A 33 -129.45 -27.74 -16.46
CA SER A 33 -128.99 -26.70 -17.37
C SER A 33 -127.64 -26.08 -16.97
N ASN A 34 -127.23 -26.25 -15.70
CA ASN A 34 -125.93 -25.79 -15.18
C ASN A 34 -124.81 -26.84 -15.34
N CYS A 35 -125.11 -28.01 -15.90
CA CYS A 35 -124.07 -28.98 -16.25
C CYS A 35 -123.17 -28.41 -17.38
N PRO A 36 -121.88 -28.80 -17.46
CA PRO A 36 -121.01 -28.34 -18.53
C PRO A 36 -121.60 -28.66 -19.91
N PRO A 37 -121.60 -27.71 -20.86
CA PRO A 37 -122.15 -27.94 -22.19
C PRO A 37 -121.38 -29.06 -22.89
N ALA A 38 -122.10 -30.09 -23.36
CA ALA A 38 -121.54 -31.20 -24.12
C ALA A 38 -122.05 -31.12 -25.57
N SER A 39 -121.17 -30.76 -26.51
CA SER A 39 -121.57 -30.51 -27.90
C SER A 39 -122.17 -31.77 -28.53
N GLY A 40 -123.43 -31.67 -28.98
CA GLY A 40 -124.18 -32.81 -29.56
C GLY A 40 -124.90 -33.69 -28.54
N PHE A 41 -124.89 -33.35 -27.25
CA PHE A 41 -125.55 -34.10 -26.18
C PHE A 41 -126.43 -33.18 -25.32
N THR A 42 -127.49 -33.74 -24.72
CA THR A 42 -128.43 -32.98 -23.89
C THR A 42 -128.46 -33.56 -22.49
N TRP A 43 -128.25 -32.69 -21.50
CA TRP A 43 -128.45 -33.01 -20.08
C TRP A 43 -129.93 -32.97 -19.73
N ILE A 44 -130.41 -33.99 -19.03
CA ILE A 44 -131.77 -34.07 -18.50
C ILE A 44 -131.72 -34.47 -17.02
N GLN A 45 -132.79 -34.17 -16.29
CA GLN A 45 -132.98 -34.66 -14.92
C GLN A 45 -133.03 -36.19 -14.92
N SER A 46 -132.31 -36.84 -14.00
CA SER A 46 -132.44 -38.28 -13.82
C SER A 46 -133.86 -38.64 -13.40
N THR A 47 -134.40 -39.70 -14.00
CA THR A 47 -135.70 -40.27 -13.59
C THR A 47 -135.62 -40.98 -12.25
N ASP A 48 -134.44 -41.45 -11.88
CA ASP A 48 -134.21 -42.24 -10.67
C ASP A 48 -133.84 -41.37 -9.46
N ASN A 49 -133.21 -40.22 -9.70
CA ASN A 49 -132.86 -39.26 -8.65
C ASN A 49 -133.01 -37.81 -9.13
N GLN A 50 -134.03 -37.11 -8.63
CA GLN A 50 -134.30 -35.71 -8.98
C GLN A 50 -133.18 -34.73 -8.59
N ASN A 51 -132.15 -35.13 -7.84
CA ASN A 51 -130.99 -34.29 -7.55
C ASN A 51 -129.79 -34.54 -8.47
N LEU A 52 -129.89 -35.49 -9.41
CA LEU A 52 -128.81 -35.87 -10.31
C LEU A 52 -129.22 -35.66 -11.78
N CYS A 53 -128.21 -35.55 -12.64
CA CYS A 53 -128.38 -35.30 -14.06
C CYS A 53 -127.79 -36.45 -14.86
N ILE A 54 -128.39 -36.72 -16.03
CA ILE A 54 -127.91 -37.73 -16.99
C ILE A 54 -127.83 -37.11 -18.38
N ILE A 55 -126.96 -37.64 -19.23
CA ILE A 55 -127.06 -37.41 -20.67
C ILE A 55 -128.19 -38.26 -21.23
N GLN A 56 -129.12 -37.62 -21.95
CA GLN A 56 -130.32 -38.26 -22.47
C GLN A 56 -130.01 -39.49 -23.36
N ASP A 57 -128.95 -39.40 -24.16
CA ASP A 57 -128.54 -40.47 -25.06
C ASP A 57 -127.03 -40.42 -25.34
N CYS A 58 -126.33 -41.43 -24.86
CA CYS A 58 -124.90 -41.60 -25.02
C CYS A 58 -124.52 -42.42 -26.27
N THR A 59 -125.47 -42.90 -27.06
CA THR A 59 -125.19 -43.74 -28.24
C THR A 59 -124.37 -43.03 -29.32
N ASN A 60 -124.46 -41.69 -29.39
CA ASN A 60 -123.70 -40.87 -30.33
C ASN A 60 -122.25 -40.61 -29.88
N TYR A 61 -121.90 -40.99 -28.64
CA TYR A 61 -120.51 -40.94 -28.19
C TYR A 61 -119.74 -42.15 -28.74
N SER A 62 -118.59 -41.87 -29.33
CA SER A 62 -117.67 -42.88 -29.81
C SER A 62 -116.27 -42.51 -29.38
N SER A 63 -115.62 -43.38 -28.61
CA SER A 63 -114.23 -43.20 -28.18
C SER A 63 -113.22 -43.25 -29.33
N THR A 64 -113.66 -43.50 -30.57
CA THR A 64 -112.82 -43.53 -31.78
C THR A 64 -113.08 -42.36 -32.73
N SER A 65 -114.06 -41.48 -32.43
CA SER A 65 -114.42 -40.35 -33.29
C SER A 65 -113.86 -39.04 -32.74
N ASN A 66 -112.86 -38.45 -33.39
CA ASN A 66 -112.28 -37.15 -32.98
C ASN A 66 -113.20 -35.94 -33.26
N SER A 67 -114.48 -36.16 -33.54
CA SER A 67 -115.44 -35.11 -33.89
C SER A 67 -116.15 -34.50 -32.67
N GLN A 68 -116.03 -35.11 -31.48
CA GLN A 68 -116.60 -34.54 -30.26
C GLN A 68 -115.67 -33.46 -29.70
N THR A 69 -116.25 -32.35 -29.24
CA THR A 69 -115.55 -31.25 -28.56
C THR A 69 -116.36 -30.80 -27.36
N GLY A 70 -115.70 -30.25 -26.35
CA GLY A 70 -116.36 -29.79 -25.12
C GLY A 70 -116.77 -30.92 -24.17
N LEU A 71 -116.13 -32.09 -24.24
CA LEU A 71 -116.34 -33.14 -23.24
C LEU A 71 -115.80 -32.69 -21.88
N SER A 72 -116.57 -32.94 -20.82
CA SER A 72 -116.20 -32.69 -19.43
C SER A 72 -116.10 -33.99 -18.66
N ASP A 73 -115.45 -33.98 -17.48
CA ASP A 73 -115.42 -35.16 -16.61
C ASP A 73 -116.82 -35.65 -16.24
N LEU A 74 -117.75 -34.72 -16.01
CA LEU A 74 -119.16 -35.03 -15.77
C LEU A 74 -119.79 -35.76 -16.96
N PHE A 75 -119.51 -35.31 -18.19
CA PHE A 75 -119.96 -36.01 -19.39
C PHE A 75 -119.41 -37.44 -19.45
N CYS A 76 -118.12 -37.63 -19.20
CA CYS A 76 -117.49 -38.94 -19.23
C CYS A 76 -118.02 -39.87 -18.14
N GLN A 77 -118.22 -39.35 -16.93
CA GLN A 77 -118.88 -40.10 -15.85
C GLN A 77 -120.33 -40.47 -16.20
N SER A 78 -121.07 -39.61 -16.91
CA SER A 78 -122.43 -39.96 -17.32
C SER A 78 -122.42 -41.00 -18.44
N CYS A 79 -121.73 -40.76 -19.55
CA CYS A 79 -121.85 -41.65 -20.71
C CYS A 79 -121.04 -42.94 -20.68
N LEU A 80 -120.01 -43.05 -19.83
CA LEU A 80 -119.09 -44.19 -19.84
C LEU A 80 -118.96 -44.96 -18.54
N SER A 81 -119.45 -44.44 -17.41
CA SER A 81 -119.29 -45.10 -16.10
C SER A 81 -119.92 -46.49 -16.00
N GLN A 82 -120.84 -46.85 -16.91
CA GLN A 82 -121.50 -48.15 -16.91
C GLN A 82 -120.81 -49.20 -17.81
N THR A 83 -119.94 -48.79 -18.73
CA THR A 83 -119.39 -49.68 -19.78
C THR A 83 -117.88 -49.63 -19.92
N SER A 84 -117.21 -48.64 -19.34
CA SER A 84 -115.74 -48.53 -19.38
C SER A 84 -115.17 -47.79 -18.16
N ASN A 85 -113.89 -47.99 -17.87
CA ASN A 85 -113.18 -47.26 -16.82
C ASN A 85 -112.83 -45.80 -17.23
N SER A 86 -113.33 -45.29 -18.36
CA SER A 86 -113.00 -43.95 -18.87
C SER A 86 -113.85 -42.85 -18.24
N GLN A 87 -113.41 -42.34 -17.09
CA GLN A 87 -114.21 -41.44 -16.24
C GLN A 87 -113.89 -39.94 -16.40
N TYR A 88 -112.81 -39.57 -17.09
CA TYR A 88 -112.37 -38.17 -17.16
C TYR A 88 -112.20 -37.72 -18.60
N ALA A 89 -112.47 -36.45 -18.89
CA ALA A 89 -112.21 -35.89 -20.21
C ALA A 89 -110.71 -35.57 -20.33
N ASN A 90 -110.13 -35.77 -21.50
CA ASN A 90 -108.79 -35.27 -21.80
C ASN A 90 -108.78 -33.72 -21.88
N GLN A 91 -107.59 -33.11 -21.90
CA GLN A 91 -107.45 -31.64 -21.88
C GLN A 91 -108.02 -30.94 -23.12
N SER A 92 -108.04 -31.62 -24.27
CA SER A 92 -108.67 -31.08 -25.48
C SER A 92 -110.20 -31.14 -25.43
N GLY A 93 -110.78 -31.83 -24.43
CA GLY A 93 -112.22 -32.06 -24.32
C GLY A 93 -112.78 -32.82 -25.51
N THR A 94 -112.00 -33.74 -26.10
CA THR A 94 -112.39 -34.51 -27.29
C THR A 94 -112.60 -35.99 -27.03
N LEU A 95 -112.02 -36.53 -25.95
CA LEU A 95 -112.08 -37.94 -25.59
C LEU A 95 -112.25 -38.12 -24.09
N CYS A 96 -113.02 -39.13 -23.70
CA CYS A 96 -113.03 -39.63 -22.33
C CYS A 96 -111.97 -40.72 -22.16
N VAL A 97 -111.14 -40.56 -21.14
CA VAL A 97 -109.96 -41.36 -20.88
C VAL A 97 -110.00 -41.99 -19.49
N ASN A 98 -109.35 -43.16 -19.39
CA ASN A 98 -109.19 -43.87 -18.12
C ASN A 98 -107.91 -43.39 -17.44
N THR A 99 -108.06 -42.41 -16.56
CA THR A 99 -106.97 -41.82 -15.79
C THR A 99 -107.26 -41.89 -14.29
N PRO A 100 -106.23 -41.87 -13.42
CA PRO A 100 -106.43 -41.92 -11.96
C PRO A 100 -107.24 -40.75 -11.39
N SER A 101 -107.25 -39.60 -12.06
CA SER A 101 -108.01 -38.40 -11.69
C SER A 101 -108.25 -37.50 -12.92
N SER A 102 -108.97 -36.40 -12.73
CA SER A 102 -109.29 -35.42 -13.77
C SER A 102 -108.06 -34.87 -14.47
N CYS A 103 -108.07 -34.87 -15.81
CA CYS A 103 -107.06 -34.21 -16.63
C CYS A 103 -107.17 -32.68 -16.64
N ASN A 104 -108.28 -32.15 -16.15
CA ASN A 104 -108.58 -30.71 -16.11
C ASN A 104 -108.32 -30.10 -14.74
N ALA A 105 -107.85 -30.89 -13.76
CA ALA A 105 -107.40 -30.38 -12.47
C ALA A 105 -106.12 -29.54 -12.62
N THR A 106 -106.01 -28.46 -11.85
CA THR A 106 -104.84 -27.58 -11.81
C THR A 106 -104.26 -27.53 -10.39
N PRO A 107 -103.16 -28.27 -10.10
CA PRO A 107 -102.45 -29.23 -10.95
C PRO A 107 -103.21 -30.55 -11.14
N ILE A 108 -102.84 -31.34 -12.17
CA ILE A 108 -103.34 -32.70 -12.37
C ILE A 108 -102.77 -33.59 -11.27
N SER A 109 -103.50 -33.77 -10.17
CA SER A 109 -103.01 -34.46 -8.98
C SER A 109 -103.83 -35.71 -8.63
N GLY A 110 -103.16 -36.80 -8.27
CA GLY A 110 -103.78 -38.07 -7.82
C GLY A 110 -102.74 -39.18 -7.76
N THR A 111 -102.97 -40.28 -7.05
CA THR A 111 -101.98 -41.38 -6.97
C THR A 111 -102.13 -42.36 -8.12
N GLY A 112 -101.02 -42.80 -8.72
CA GLY A 112 -101.00 -43.85 -9.75
C GLY A 112 -100.88 -43.32 -11.18
N TRP A 113 -100.45 -42.07 -11.37
CA TRP A 113 -100.12 -41.55 -12.69
C TRP A 113 -98.87 -42.25 -13.24
N THR A 114 -99.00 -42.75 -14.47
CA THR A 114 -97.93 -43.24 -15.34
C THR A 114 -97.88 -42.38 -16.60
N ASP A 115 -96.76 -42.41 -17.33
CA ASP A 115 -96.64 -41.67 -18.59
C ASP A 115 -97.77 -41.98 -19.55
N THR A 116 -98.14 -43.26 -19.68
CA THR A 116 -99.25 -43.69 -20.51
C THR A 116 -100.56 -43.02 -20.08
N THR A 117 -100.86 -42.98 -18.78
CA THR A 117 -102.08 -42.32 -18.30
C THR A 117 -102.03 -40.79 -18.41
N CYS A 118 -100.86 -40.16 -18.26
CA CYS A 118 -100.72 -38.72 -18.47
C CYS A 118 -100.88 -38.34 -19.95
N GLN A 119 -100.35 -39.17 -20.86
CA GLN A 119 -100.48 -38.99 -22.29
C GLN A 119 -101.92 -39.12 -22.79
N LEU A 120 -102.78 -39.84 -22.06
CA LEU A 120 -104.22 -39.84 -22.32
C LEU A 120 -104.84 -38.46 -22.06
N CYS A 121 -104.34 -37.70 -21.08
CA CYS A 121 -104.80 -36.32 -20.84
C CYS A 121 -104.32 -35.34 -21.92
N SER A 122 -103.05 -35.45 -22.34
CA SER A 122 -102.45 -34.67 -23.43
C SER A 122 -101.11 -35.29 -23.82
N THR A 123 -100.75 -35.26 -25.10
CA THR A 123 -99.52 -35.92 -25.61
C THR A 123 -98.23 -35.37 -25.02
N ASN A 124 -98.27 -34.18 -24.42
CA ASN A 124 -97.11 -33.52 -23.81
C ASN A 124 -97.11 -33.60 -22.28
N LEU A 125 -97.93 -34.47 -21.70
CA LEU A 125 -97.96 -34.73 -20.26
C LEU A 125 -97.29 -36.06 -19.93
N TYR A 126 -96.42 -36.02 -18.92
CA TYR A 126 -95.71 -37.19 -18.39
C TYR A 126 -95.92 -37.27 -16.88
N ALA A 127 -95.85 -38.47 -16.31
CA ALA A 127 -95.98 -38.63 -14.88
C ALA A 127 -94.69 -38.17 -14.21
N ASN A 128 -94.81 -37.43 -13.10
CA ASN A 128 -93.66 -37.20 -12.25
C ASN A 128 -93.22 -38.52 -11.58
N ILE A 129 -92.03 -38.55 -10.98
CA ILE A 129 -91.46 -39.80 -10.43
C ILE A 129 -92.24 -40.33 -9.23
N ALA A 130 -92.89 -39.45 -8.48
CA ALA A 130 -93.76 -39.87 -7.37
C ALA A 130 -95.08 -40.49 -7.86
N GLY A 131 -95.37 -40.47 -9.16
CA GLY A 131 -96.63 -40.96 -9.75
C GLY A 131 -97.86 -40.25 -9.19
N ASN A 132 -97.68 -39.00 -8.72
CA ASN A 132 -98.71 -38.25 -8.00
C ASN A 132 -99.24 -37.02 -8.77
N THR A 133 -98.58 -36.66 -9.87
CA THR A 133 -99.02 -35.59 -10.78
C THR A 133 -98.59 -35.87 -12.21
N CYS A 134 -99.33 -35.32 -13.18
CA CYS A 134 -98.83 -35.16 -14.55
C CYS A 134 -98.21 -33.78 -14.71
N VAL A 135 -97.07 -33.72 -15.41
CA VAL A 135 -96.34 -32.49 -15.68
C VAL A 135 -96.14 -32.31 -17.18
N GLN A 136 -96.20 -31.05 -17.64
CA GLN A 136 -96.05 -30.71 -19.04
C GLN A 136 -94.56 -30.55 -19.39
N ILE A 137 -93.99 -31.59 -19.96
CA ILE A 137 -92.56 -31.68 -20.30
C ILE A 137 -92.39 -32.35 -21.66
N SER A 138 -91.23 -32.19 -22.28
CA SER A 138 -90.96 -32.69 -23.64
C SER A 138 -90.63 -34.18 -23.71
N GLN A 139 -90.43 -34.85 -22.57
CA GLN A 139 -90.04 -36.26 -22.48
C GLN A 139 -90.40 -36.85 -21.12
N SER A 140 -90.34 -38.18 -21.02
CA SER A 140 -90.61 -38.91 -19.77
C SER A 140 -89.61 -38.55 -18.67
N CYS A 141 -90.08 -38.56 -17.43
CA CYS A 141 -89.22 -38.51 -16.25
C CYS A 141 -88.31 -39.73 -16.08
N SER A 142 -88.60 -40.82 -16.82
CA SER A 142 -87.79 -42.04 -16.89
C SER A 142 -86.78 -42.02 -18.04
N SER A 143 -86.66 -40.91 -18.78
CA SER A 143 -85.66 -40.76 -19.85
C SER A 143 -84.25 -40.59 -19.28
N ASN A 144 -83.28 -41.31 -19.85
CA ASN A 144 -81.86 -41.29 -19.43
C ASN A 144 -80.97 -40.40 -20.33
N SER A 145 -81.57 -39.49 -21.10
CA SER A 145 -80.85 -38.56 -21.97
C SER A 145 -81.71 -37.33 -22.26
N GLY A 146 -81.07 -36.19 -22.55
CA GLY A 146 -81.76 -34.94 -22.89
C GLY A 146 -82.49 -34.28 -21.71
N LEU A 147 -82.16 -34.65 -20.47
CA LEU A 147 -82.72 -34.01 -19.28
C LEU A 147 -82.26 -32.56 -19.20
N THR A 148 -83.20 -31.67 -18.85
CA THR A 148 -82.94 -30.25 -18.57
C THR A 148 -83.38 -29.95 -17.15
N ASP A 149 -82.91 -28.84 -16.58
CA ASP A 149 -83.34 -28.39 -15.24
C ASP A 149 -84.87 -28.28 -15.14
N ALA A 150 -85.52 -27.82 -16.22
CA ALA A 150 -86.98 -27.74 -16.28
C ALA A 150 -87.64 -29.13 -16.18
N ILE A 151 -87.08 -30.14 -16.86
CA ILE A 151 -87.55 -31.53 -16.77
C ILE A 151 -87.30 -32.08 -15.36
N CYS A 152 -86.11 -31.90 -14.81
CA CYS A 152 -85.75 -32.39 -13.49
C CYS A 152 -86.62 -31.80 -12.38
N LEU A 153 -86.81 -30.47 -12.38
CA LEU A 153 -87.70 -29.80 -11.46
C LEU A 153 -89.16 -30.29 -11.60
N ALA A 154 -89.66 -30.51 -12.82
CA ALA A 154 -91.00 -31.04 -13.02
C ALA A 154 -91.15 -32.50 -12.54
N CYS A 155 -90.12 -33.33 -12.77
CA CYS A 155 -90.13 -34.75 -12.46
C CYS A 155 -89.91 -35.09 -10.99
N TYR A 156 -89.00 -34.36 -10.32
CA TYR A 156 -88.54 -34.64 -8.97
C TYR A 156 -88.81 -33.51 -7.97
N GLY A 157 -89.29 -32.35 -8.43
CA GLY A 157 -89.43 -31.17 -7.59
C GLY A 157 -88.07 -30.69 -7.07
N THR A 158 -88.05 -30.11 -5.87
CA THR A 158 -86.83 -29.63 -5.21
C THR A 158 -85.90 -30.75 -4.71
N SER A 159 -86.29 -32.02 -4.88
CA SER A 159 -85.46 -33.15 -4.44
C SER A 159 -84.29 -33.43 -5.40
N GLN A 160 -84.47 -33.18 -6.70
CA GLN A 160 -83.46 -33.28 -7.77
C GLN A 160 -83.81 -32.32 -8.91
N GLN A 161 -83.55 -31.03 -8.71
CA GLN A 161 -84.06 -29.98 -9.59
C GLN A 161 -83.18 -29.65 -10.80
N TYR A 162 -81.94 -30.16 -10.84
CA TYR A 162 -80.98 -29.83 -11.89
C TYR A 162 -80.60 -31.07 -12.69
N ALA A 163 -80.44 -30.94 -14.00
CA ALA A 163 -79.92 -32.01 -14.83
C ALA A 163 -78.40 -32.09 -14.68
N SER A 164 -77.82 -33.28 -14.70
CA SER A 164 -76.37 -33.48 -14.75
C SER A 164 -75.76 -32.87 -16.03
N SER A 165 -74.45 -32.61 -16.02
CA SER A 165 -73.77 -31.95 -17.16
C SER A 165 -73.82 -32.78 -18.46
N ASP A 166 -73.96 -34.11 -18.36
CA ASP A 166 -74.15 -35.01 -19.50
C ASP A 166 -75.64 -35.23 -19.87
N SER A 167 -76.56 -34.55 -19.18
CA SER A 167 -78.01 -34.62 -19.40
C SER A 167 -78.62 -36.01 -19.22
N THR A 168 -77.99 -36.89 -18.42
CA THR A 168 -78.42 -38.30 -18.23
C THR A 168 -79.19 -38.55 -16.94
N GLN A 169 -79.04 -37.70 -15.92
CA GLN A 169 -79.70 -37.84 -14.62
C GLN A 169 -80.11 -36.49 -14.02
N CYS A 170 -81.03 -36.53 -13.05
CA CYS A 170 -81.38 -35.37 -12.23
C CYS A 170 -80.64 -35.44 -10.89
N VAL A 171 -80.13 -34.31 -10.41
CA VAL A 171 -79.25 -34.24 -9.24
C VAL A 171 -79.69 -33.17 -8.25
N LYS A 172 -79.32 -33.35 -6.99
CA LYS A 172 -79.59 -32.42 -5.89
C LYS A 172 -78.40 -31.49 -5.65
N SER A 173 -77.98 -30.78 -6.70
CA SER A 173 -76.96 -29.73 -6.59
C SER A 173 -77.57 -28.46 -5.96
N SER A 174 -76.74 -27.61 -5.36
CA SER A 174 -77.17 -26.30 -4.85
C SER A 174 -77.35 -25.26 -5.96
N ILE A 175 -76.71 -25.49 -7.11
CA ILE A 175 -76.80 -24.68 -8.33
C ILE A 175 -77.04 -25.56 -9.57
N SER A 176 -77.49 -24.95 -10.67
CA SER A 176 -77.61 -25.64 -11.96
C SER A 176 -76.27 -26.22 -12.41
N CYS A 177 -76.27 -27.44 -12.96
CA CYS A 177 -75.05 -28.02 -13.52
C CYS A 177 -74.59 -27.37 -14.83
N SER A 178 -75.36 -26.38 -15.31
CA SER A 178 -75.00 -25.48 -16.41
C SER A 178 -74.51 -24.10 -15.93
N SER A 179 -74.36 -23.92 -14.61
CA SER A 179 -73.86 -22.67 -14.03
C SER A 179 -72.42 -22.39 -14.45
N THR A 180 -72.09 -21.11 -14.57
CA THR A 180 -70.73 -20.64 -14.89
C THR A 180 -69.96 -20.15 -13.67
N SER A 181 -70.58 -20.14 -12.48
CA SER A 181 -69.93 -19.73 -11.22
C SER A 181 -70.65 -20.26 -9.99
N GLY A 182 -69.99 -20.17 -8.83
CA GLY A 182 -70.53 -20.58 -7.54
C GLY A 182 -70.41 -22.07 -7.25
N TRP A 183 -69.60 -22.79 -8.03
CA TRP A 183 -69.40 -24.23 -7.86
C TRP A 183 -68.73 -24.56 -6.52
N SER A 184 -69.28 -25.55 -5.82
CA SER A 184 -68.60 -26.24 -4.72
C SER A 184 -68.19 -27.66 -5.14
N ASP A 185 -67.25 -28.27 -4.42
CA ASP A 185 -66.89 -29.69 -4.63
C ASP A 185 -68.12 -30.61 -4.57
N SER A 186 -69.10 -30.27 -3.71
CA SER A 186 -70.34 -31.04 -3.60
C SER A 186 -71.19 -30.92 -4.86
N ASP A 187 -71.29 -29.72 -5.44
CA ASP A 187 -72.03 -29.50 -6.69
C ASP A 187 -71.33 -30.20 -7.86
N CYS A 188 -70.00 -30.08 -7.95
CA CYS A 188 -69.21 -30.70 -9.02
C CYS A 188 -69.31 -32.23 -9.01
N ALA A 189 -69.15 -32.86 -7.84
CA ALA A 189 -69.28 -34.30 -7.70
C ALA A 189 -70.68 -34.82 -8.03
N LEU A 190 -71.73 -34.02 -7.78
CA LEU A 190 -73.11 -34.36 -8.15
C LEU A 190 -73.36 -34.15 -9.65
N CYS A 191 -72.88 -33.05 -10.22
CA CYS A 191 -73.13 -32.66 -11.60
C CYS A 191 -72.30 -33.42 -12.63
N SER A 192 -71.10 -33.91 -12.26
CA SER A 192 -70.18 -34.63 -13.14
C SER A 192 -69.32 -35.63 -12.37
N SER A 193 -69.33 -36.88 -12.81
CA SER A 193 -68.46 -37.94 -12.25
C SER A 193 -66.99 -37.80 -12.67
N GLN A 194 -66.70 -37.03 -13.72
CA GLN A 194 -65.34 -36.86 -14.27
C GLN A 194 -64.61 -35.65 -13.71
N THR A 195 -65.34 -34.67 -13.18
CA THR A 195 -64.80 -33.39 -12.68
C THR A 195 -65.37 -33.11 -11.30
N PRO A 196 -64.95 -33.83 -10.25
CA PRO A 196 -65.64 -33.82 -8.95
C PRO A 196 -65.29 -32.61 -8.07
N TYR A 197 -64.31 -31.78 -8.44
CA TYR A 197 -63.84 -30.68 -7.59
C TYR A 197 -64.11 -29.33 -8.24
N ALA A 198 -64.48 -28.32 -7.46
CA ALA A 198 -64.61 -26.96 -7.95
C ALA A 198 -63.23 -26.30 -8.06
N SER A 199 -62.98 -25.50 -9.10
CA SER A 199 -61.78 -24.66 -9.19
C SER A 199 -61.73 -23.65 -8.04
N THR A 200 -60.56 -23.11 -7.72
CA THR A 200 -60.39 -22.16 -6.61
C THR A 200 -61.16 -20.85 -6.79
N ASP A 201 -61.44 -20.46 -8.03
CA ASP A 201 -62.27 -19.31 -8.38
C ASP A 201 -63.78 -19.64 -8.46
N THR A 202 -64.16 -20.90 -8.22
CA THR A 202 -65.53 -21.42 -8.25
C THR A 202 -66.23 -21.33 -9.62
N ASN A 203 -65.50 -21.06 -10.70
CA ASN A 203 -66.06 -20.86 -12.03
C ASN A 203 -66.22 -22.15 -12.84
N SER A 204 -65.57 -23.24 -12.42
CA SER A 204 -65.59 -24.50 -13.16
C SER A 204 -65.45 -25.71 -12.26
N CYS A 205 -65.86 -26.86 -12.77
CA CYS A 205 -65.55 -28.16 -12.19
C CYS A 205 -64.34 -28.78 -12.90
N VAL A 206 -63.42 -29.34 -12.14
CA VAL A 206 -62.12 -29.81 -12.63
C VAL A 206 -61.81 -31.23 -12.17
N ASN A 207 -60.96 -31.93 -12.94
CA ASN A 207 -60.51 -33.28 -12.64
C ASN A 207 -59.12 -33.27 -12.00
N SER A 208 -59.06 -32.84 -10.73
CA SER A 208 -57.83 -32.87 -9.93
C SER A 208 -57.75 -34.19 -9.14
N THR A 209 -56.55 -34.62 -8.74
CA THR A 209 -56.37 -35.77 -7.83
C THR A 209 -56.67 -35.43 -6.37
N ILE A 210 -56.74 -34.14 -6.02
CA ILE A 210 -57.10 -33.62 -4.70
C ILE A 210 -58.16 -32.51 -4.84
N SER A 211 -58.93 -32.27 -3.77
CA SER A 211 -59.81 -31.09 -3.69
C SER A 211 -59.02 -29.81 -3.86
N CYS A 212 -59.54 -28.88 -4.65
CA CYS A 212 -58.93 -27.56 -4.84
C CYS A 212 -59.06 -26.66 -3.60
N THR A 213 -59.73 -27.13 -2.55
CA THR A 213 -59.78 -26.49 -1.22
C THR A 213 -58.80 -27.14 -0.22
N SER A 214 -57.98 -28.10 -0.68
CA SER A 214 -57.00 -28.77 0.17
C SER A 214 -55.93 -27.80 0.71
N LYS A 215 -55.48 -28.05 1.94
CA LYS A 215 -54.42 -27.26 2.61
C LYS A 215 -53.00 -27.80 2.35
N SER A 216 -52.89 -28.98 1.74
CA SER A 216 -51.61 -29.65 1.50
C SER A 216 -51.71 -30.69 0.39
N GLY A 217 -50.56 -31.11 -0.13
CA GLY A 217 -50.47 -32.11 -1.21
C GLY A 217 -50.57 -31.51 -2.61
N TRP A 218 -50.44 -30.19 -2.73
CA TRP A 218 -50.42 -29.51 -4.02
C TRP A 218 -49.22 -29.96 -4.84
N THR A 219 -49.50 -30.30 -6.10
CA THR A 219 -48.49 -30.52 -7.15
C THR A 219 -48.75 -29.52 -8.27
N ASP A 220 -47.75 -29.26 -9.11
CA ASP A 220 -47.93 -28.39 -10.29
C ASP A 220 -49.12 -28.84 -11.17
N SER A 221 -49.32 -30.15 -11.29
CA SER A 221 -50.47 -30.68 -12.04
C SER A 221 -51.79 -30.29 -11.38
N ASN A 222 -51.90 -30.36 -10.05
CA ASN A 222 -53.12 -29.96 -9.35
C ASN A 222 -53.31 -28.44 -9.38
N CYS A 223 -52.23 -27.66 -9.24
CA CYS A 223 -52.29 -26.20 -9.30
C CYS A 223 -52.75 -25.71 -10.66
N ASN A 224 -52.19 -26.24 -11.75
CA ASN A 224 -52.59 -25.87 -13.10
C ASN A 224 -54.06 -26.22 -13.40
N ILE A 225 -54.58 -27.29 -12.79
CA ILE A 225 -55.98 -27.70 -12.93
C ILE A 225 -56.91 -26.84 -12.06
N CYS A 226 -56.59 -26.66 -10.79
CA CYS A 226 -57.45 -25.99 -9.80
C CYS A 226 -57.38 -24.47 -9.86
N SER A 227 -56.22 -23.90 -10.20
CA SER A 227 -55.92 -22.47 -10.21
C SER A 227 -55.01 -22.12 -11.39
N PRO A 228 -55.51 -22.08 -12.62
CA PRO A 228 -54.69 -21.86 -13.82
C PRO A 228 -53.87 -20.56 -13.82
N SER A 229 -54.31 -19.54 -13.07
CA SER A 229 -53.58 -18.28 -12.86
C SER A 229 -52.39 -18.40 -11.89
N SER A 230 -52.26 -19.53 -11.20
CA SER A 230 -51.17 -19.85 -10.25
C SER A 230 -50.81 -21.32 -10.42
N PRO A 231 -50.16 -21.71 -11.54
CA PRO A 231 -50.08 -23.10 -11.97
C PRO A 231 -49.03 -23.93 -11.22
N TYR A 232 -48.23 -23.35 -10.33
CA TYR A 232 -47.10 -24.04 -9.69
C TYR A 232 -47.32 -24.21 -8.19
N ALA A 233 -47.01 -25.39 -7.66
CA ALA A 233 -47.08 -25.65 -6.23
C ALA A 233 -45.83 -25.11 -5.53
N ILE A 234 -45.98 -24.48 -4.35
CA ILE A 234 -44.83 -24.06 -3.56
C ILE A 234 -44.04 -25.27 -3.04
N VAL A 235 -42.77 -25.05 -2.71
CA VAL A 235 -41.91 -26.01 -2.02
C VAL A 235 -42.56 -26.37 -0.68
N GLY A 236 -42.96 -27.63 -0.52
CA GLY A 236 -43.74 -28.13 0.62
C GLY A 236 -45.22 -28.43 0.29
N GLY A 237 -45.70 -28.05 -0.89
CA GLY A 237 -47.00 -28.47 -1.43
C GLY A 237 -48.21 -27.95 -0.62
N THR A 238 -48.11 -26.78 0.01
CA THR A 238 -49.18 -26.21 0.85
C THR A 238 -50.05 -25.17 0.13
N SER A 239 -49.59 -24.61 -0.98
CA SER A 239 -50.33 -23.65 -1.81
C SER A 239 -49.85 -23.63 -3.26
N CYS A 240 -50.57 -22.92 -4.12
CA CYS A 240 -50.21 -22.64 -5.50
C CYS A 240 -49.80 -21.18 -5.70
N VAL A 241 -48.86 -20.91 -6.60
CA VAL A 241 -48.32 -19.57 -6.88
C VAL A 241 -48.17 -19.30 -8.37
N ALA A 242 -48.24 -18.02 -8.73
CA ALA A 242 -47.98 -17.49 -10.06
C ALA A 242 -46.48 -17.17 -10.23
N SER A 243 -45.63 -18.18 -10.07
CA SER A 243 -44.20 -18.07 -10.37
C SER A 243 -43.97 -18.02 -11.90
N SER A 244 -42.85 -17.46 -12.35
CA SER A 244 -42.50 -17.48 -13.78
C SER A 244 -42.00 -18.85 -14.26
N GLN A 245 -41.61 -19.71 -13.32
CA GLN A 245 -41.13 -21.08 -13.53
C GLN A 245 -41.72 -22.03 -12.47
N SER A 246 -41.68 -23.34 -12.75
CA SER A 246 -42.04 -24.35 -11.77
C SER A 246 -41.15 -24.26 -10.53
N CYS A 247 -41.73 -24.40 -9.33
CA CYS A 247 -40.96 -24.38 -8.09
C CYS A 247 -40.01 -25.58 -7.91
N GLY A 248 -40.06 -26.57 -8.83
CA GLY A 248 -39.09 -27.66 -8.95
C GLY A 248 -37.99 -27.43 -9.99
N SER A 249 -37.89 -26.23 -10.57
CA SER A 249 -36.90 -25.90 -11.61
C SER A 249 -35.47 -25.91 -11.07
N THR A 250 -34.51 -26.21 -11.95
CA THR A 250 -33.07 -26.31 -11.61
C THR A 250 -32.23 -25.17 -12.19
N SER A 251 -32.85 -24.18 -12.83
CA SER A 251 -32.17 -23.04 -13.43
C SER A 251 -33.15 -21.89 -13.69
N ASN A 252 -32.58 -20.70 -13.91
CA ASN A 252 -33.31 -19.45 -14.20
C ASN A 252 -34.21 -18.99 -13.05
N TRP A 253 -33.80 -19.25 -11.81
CA TRP A 253 -34.45 -18.69 -10.64
C TRP A 253 -34.21 -17.18 -10.58
N GLY A 254 -35.29 -16.39 -10.44
CA GLY A 254 -35.24 -15.03 -9.96
C GLY A 254 -35.58 -14.95 -8.46
N ASP A 255 -35.18 -13.86 -7.81
CA ASP A 255 -35.51 -13.62 -6.39
C ASP A 255 -37.02 -13.70 -6.13
N SER A 256 -37.83 -13.10 -7.02
CA SER A 256 -39.29 -13.15 -6.95
C SER A 256 -39.82 -14.58 -6.99
N ASP A 257 -39.25 -15.44 -7.85
CA ASP A 257 -39.66 -16.84 -7.95
C ASP A 257 -39.28 -17.60 -6.68
N CYS A 258 -38.07 -17.38 -6.13
CA CYS A 258 -37.63 -18.00 -4.89
C CYS A 258 -38.53 -17.63 -3.71
N GLN A 259 -38.88 -16.35 -3.58
CA GLN A 259 -39.74 -15.88 -2.49
C GLN A 259 -41.16 -16.45 -2.59
N LEU A 260 -41.72 -16.53 -3.80
CA LEU A 260 -43.02 -17.14 -4.06
C LEU A 260 -42.99 -18.64 -3.78
N CYS A 261 -42.01 -19.35 -4.32
CA CYS A 261 -41.91 -20.81 -4.23
C CYS A 261 -41.55 -21.32 -2.84
N TYR A 262 -40.83 -20.56 -2.02
CA TYR A 262 -40.53 -20.95 -0.63
C TYR A 262 -41.45 -20.27 0.40
N GLY A 263 -42.32 -19.36 -0.03
CA GLY A 263 -43.26 -18.66 0.84
C GLY A 263 -42.59 -17.77 1.89
N SER A 264 -41.36 -17.30 1.64
CA SER A 264 -40.59 -16.48 2.57
C SER A 264 -39.73 -15.46 1.84
N SER A 265 -39.70 -14.22 2.35
CA SER A 265 -38.88 -13.12 1.82
C SER A 265 -37.38 -13.29 2.08
N THR A 266 -36.96 -14.35 2.78
CA THR A 266 -35.54 -14.64 3.07
C THR A 266 -34.88 -15.54 2.03
N TYR A 267 -35.62 -15.98 1.02
CA TYR A 267 -35.07 -16.81 -0.07
C TYR A 267 -34.79 -15.94 -1.30
N PHE A 268 -33.62 -16.12 -1.87
CA PHE A 268 -33.15 -15.40 -3.05
C PHE A 268 -32.55 -16.38 -4.05
N ALA A 269 -32.51 -16.03 -5.32
CA ALA A 269 -31.83 -16.85 -6.30
C ALA A 269 -30.32 -16.81 -6.05
N SER A 270 -29.63 -17.96 -6.13
CA SER A 270 -28.18 -18.01 -6.09
C SER A 270 -27.57 -17.14 -7.20
N GLY A 271 -26.31 -16.75 -7.05
CA GLY A 271 -25.68 -15.84 -8.01
C GLY A 271 -25.57 -16.36 -9.44
N ASP A 272 -25.70 -17.67 -9.65
CA ASP A 272 -25.76 -18.35 -10.95
C ASP A 272 -27.20 -18.69 -11.40
N GLY A 273 -28.21 -18.36 -10.59
CA GLY A 273 -29.63 -18.63 -10.85
C GLY A 273 -30.03 -20.11 -10.83
N THR A 274 -29.18 -21.00 -10.30
CA THR A 274 -29.44 -22.46 -10.33
C THR A 274 -30.28 -22.94 -9.15
N THR A 275 -30.25 -22.23 -8.02
CA THR A 275 -30.92 -22.63 -6.78
C THR A 275 -31.52 -21.44 -6.04
N CYS A 276 -32.43 -21.70 -5.10
CA CYS A 276 -32.86 -20.70 -4.11
C CYS A 276 -32.13 -20.91 -2.80
N VAL A 277 -31.57 -19.85 -2.26
CA VAL A 277 -30.75 -19.88 -1.05
C VAL A 277 -31.35 -18.96 0.00
N GLN A 278 -31.30 -19.39 1.26
CA GLN A 278 -31.72 -18.54 2.37
C GLN A 278 -30.58 -17.58 2.71
N SER A 279 -30.81 -16.28 2.55
CA SER A 279 -29.81 -15.24 2.80
C SER A 279 -30.48 -14.05 3.48
N THR A 280 -29.67 -13.19 4.11
CA THR A 280 -30.13 -11.92 4.67
C THR A 280 -30.28 -10.83 3.61
N GLN A 281 -29.69 -11.03 2.43
CA GLN A 281 -29.69 -10.09 1.30
C GLN A 281 -29.80 -10.83 -0.04
N SER A 282 -30.33 -10.14 -1.05
CA SER A 282 -30.39 -10.61 -2.44
C SER A 282 -29.00 -10.88 -3.00
N CYS A 283 -28.84 -11.97 -3.75
CA CYS A 283 -27.56 -12.31 -4.37
C CYS A 283 -27.18 -11.37 -5.54
N GLY A 284 -28.08 -10.48 -5.95
CA GLY A 284 -27.83 -9.37 -6.87
C GLY A 284 -27.51 -8.03 -6.18
N SER A 285 -27.33 -8.01 -4.86
CA SER A 285 -27.07 -6.77 -4.10
C SER A 285 -25.69 -6.18 -4.43
N THR A 286 -25.57 -4.86 -4.37
CA THR A 286 -24.31 -4.13 -4.58
C THR A 286 -23.63 -3.67 -3.28
N SER A 287 -24.27 -3.90 -2.13
CA SER A 287 -23.73 -3.54 -0.81
C SER A 287 -24.40 -4.33 0.31
N GLY A 288 -23.79 -4.32 1.50
CA GLY A 288 -24.27 -5.01 2.69
C GLY A 288 -23.94 -6.51 2.69
N TRP A 289 -22.92 -6.91 1.93
CA TRP A 289 -22.44 -8.28 1.91
C TRP A 289 -21.76 -8.65 3.23
N THR A 290 -22.11 -9.83 3.72
CA THR A 290 -21.47 -10.52 4.85
C THR A 290 -20.98 -11.88 4.37
N ASP A 291 -19.99 -12.46 5.05
CA ASP A 291 -19.50 -13.81 4.73
C ASP A 291 -20.63 -14.84 4.73
N THR A 292 -21.60 -14.72 5.64
CA THR A 292 -22.79 -15.59 5.65
C THR A 292 -23.62 -15.45 4.37
N SER A 293 -23.91 -14.21 3.94
CA SER A 293 -24.64 -14.00 2.68
C SER A 293 -23.84 -14.39 1.43
N CYS A 294 -22.51 -14.21 1.45
CA CYS A 294 -21.63 -14.61 0.35
C CYS A 294 -21.59 -16.14 0.22
N ALA A 295 -21.41 -16.86 1.33
CA ALA A 295 -21.43 -18.31 1.36
C ALA A 295 -22.78 -18.89 0.93
N ALA A 296 -23.89 -18.24 1.29
CA ALA A 296 -25.22 -18.62 0.83
C ALA A 296 -25.39 -18.39 -0.68
N CYS A 297 -25.02 -17.22 -1.19
CA CYS A 297 -25.23 -16.82 -2.59
C CYS A 297 -24.27 -17.47 -3.59
N PHE A 298 -23.05 -17.77 -3.17
CA PHE A 298 -21.96 -18.29 -4.01
C PHE A 298 -21.26 -19.49 -3.34
N PRO A 299 -22.01 -20.59 -3.08
CA PRO A 299 -21.50 -21.72 -2.32
C PRO A 299 -20.23 -22.29 -2.96
N GLY A 300 -19.15 -22.36 -2.20
CA GLY A 300 -17.87 -22.95 -2.61
C GLY A 300 -17.02 -22.13 -3.57
N THR A 301 -17.41 -20.89 -3.92
CA THR A 301 -16.65 -20.04 -4.85
C THR A 301 -16.26 -18.69 -4.25
N LYS A 302 -17.23 -17.83 -3.94
CA LYS A 302 -17.00 -16.45 -3.45
C LYS A 302 -17.61 -16.27 -2.07
N ILE A 303 -16.97 -16.83 -1.05
CA ILE A 303 -17.57 -16.98 0.29
C ILE A 303 -17.25 -15.85 1.27
N HIS A 304 -16.30 -14.96 0.94
CA HIS A 304 -15.89 -13.86 1.82
C HIS A 304 -16.40 -12.53 1.28
N ALA A 305 -16.94 -11.69 2.14
CA ALA A 305 -17.30 -10.32 1.81
C ALA A 305 -16.07 -9.42 1.81
N THR A 306 -15.98 -8.50 0.85
CA THR A 306 -14.92 -7.47 0.85
C THR A 306 -15.04 -6.56 2.09
N VAL A 307 -13.95 -5.89 2.47
CA VAL A 307 -13.92 -5.05 3.69
C VAL A 307 -14.93 -3.90 3.63
N ASP A 308 -15.19 -3.38 2.43
CA ASP A 308 -16.19 -2.35 2.16
C ASP A 308 -17.63 -2.90 1.99
N GLN A 309 -17.81 -4.23 2.10
CA GLN A 309 -19.08 -4.94 1.99
C GLN A 309 -19.80 -4.75 0.64
N THR A 310 -19.06 -4.42 -0.43
CA THR A 310 -19.63 -4.19 -1.77
C THR A 310 -19.62 -5.42 -2.66
N ASN A 311 -18.78 -6.42 -2.38
CA ASN A 311 -18.64 -7.62 -3.20
C ASN A 311 -18.38 -8.88 -2.37
N CYS A 312 -18.58 -10.04 -3.00
CA CYS A 312 -18.09 -11.33 -2.52
C CYS A 312 -16.90 -11.80 -3.35
N VAL A 313 -15.87 -12.33 -2.68
CA VAL A 313 -14.61 -12.73 -3.31
C VAL A 313 -14.17 -14.12 -2.91
N ALA A 314 -13.32 -14.71 -3.76
CA ALA A 314 -12.70 -16.02 -3.58
C ALA A 314 -11.31 -15.87 -2.95
N SER A 315 -11.22 -15.18 -1.81
CA SER A 315 -9.97 -15.09 -1.05
C SER A 315 -9.68 -16.40 -0.34
N THR A 316 -8.40 -16.69 -0.10
CA THR A 316 -7.96 -17.87 0.66
C THR A 316 -8.03 -17.65 2.18
N VAL A 317 -8.22 -16.40 2.61
CA VAL A 317 -8.41 -15.99 4.01
C VAL A 317 -9.68 -15.15 4.14
N GLU A 318 -10.22 -15.07 5.36
CA GLU A 318 -11.33 -14.16 5.64
C GLU A 318 -10.87 -12.71 5.44
N CYS A 319 -11.69 -11.86 4.82
CA CYS A 319 -11.28 -10.48 4.52
C CYS A 319 -11.11 -9.59 5.77
N ASN A 320 -11.48 -10.09 6.96
CA ASN A 320 -11.23 -9.48 8.27
C ASN A 320 -10.10 -10.17 9.05
N ALA A 321 -9.34 -11.08 8.41
CA ALA A 321 -8.26 -11.82 9.05
C ALA A 321 -7.16 -10.87 9.55
N THR A 322 -6.55 -11.24 10.67
CA THR A 322 -5.44 -10.47 11.28
C THR A 322 -4.06 -10.95 10.85
N SER A 323 -3.98 -12.01 10.05
CA SER A 323 -2.73 -12.61 9.58
C SER A 323 -2.94 -13.56 8.41
N GLY A 324 -1.89 -13.81 7.63
CA GLY A 324 -1.91 -14.77 6.52
C GLY A 324 -2.17 -14.14 5.15
N TRP A 325 -2.24 -12.81 5.08
CA TRP A 325 -2.51 -12.07 3.85
C TRP A 325 -1.45 -12.33 2.77
N SER A 326 -1.93 -12.51 1.54
CA SER A 326 -1.15 -12.44 0.30
C SER A 326 -1.62 -11.25 -0.56
N ASP A 327 -0.81 -10.83 -1.54
CA ASP A 327 -1.22 -9.79 -2.50
C ASP A 327 -2.51 -10.19 -3.26
N SER A 328 -2.71 -11.48 -3.52
CA SER A 328 -3.94 -11.97 -4.15
C SER A 328 -5.14 -11.79 -3.22
N ASP A 329 -4.98 -12.03 -1.92
CA ASP A 329 -6.07 -11.82 -0.95
C ASP A 329 -6.34 -10.32 -0.78
N CYS A 330 -5.30 -9.50 -0.68
CA CYS A 330 -5.44 -8.05 -0.52
C CYS A 330 -6.12 -7.39 -1.71
N SER A 331 -5.70 -7.72 -2.94
CA SER A 331 -6.34 -7.20 -4.15
C SER A 331 -7.82 -7.60 -4.30
N LEU A 332 -8.21 -8.75 -3.76
CA LEU A 332 -9.61 -9.19 -3.72
C LEU A 332 -10.39 -8.51 -2.59
N CYS A 333 -9.90 -8.59 -1.35
CA CYS A 333 -10.62 -8.13 -0.15
C CYS A 333 -10.59 -6.61 0.05
N ASN A 334 -9.51 -5.95 -0.38
CA ASN A 334 -9.29 -4.51 -0.24
C ASN A 334 -8.61 -3.95 -1.51
N PRO A 335 -9.36 -3.70 -2.59
CA PRO A 335 -8.79 -3.22 -3.86
C PRO A 335 -8.02 -1.90 -3.75
N SER A 336 -8.32 -1.06 -2.75
CA SER A 336 -7.59 0.19 -2.48
C SER A 336 -6.26 -0.02 -1.76
N SER A 337 -6.00 -1.22 -1.24
CA SER A 337 -4.76 -1.61 -0.58
C SER A 337 -4.37 -3.02 -1.07
N PRO A 338 -3.91 -3.16 -2.32
CA PRO A 338 -3.85 -4.45 -3.00
C PRO A 338 -2.65 -5.32 -2.60
N PHE A 339 -1.74 -4.85 -1.76
CA PHE A 339 -0.50 -5.56 -1.42
C PHE A 339 -0.47 -5.97 0.04
N ALA A 340 -0.01 -7.18 0.34
CA ALA A 340 0.16 -7.65 1.71
C ALA A 340 1.46 -7.09 2.31
N ALA A 341 1.39 -6.57 3.53
CA ALA A 341 2.58 -6.18 4.29
C ALA A 341 3.53 -7.38 4.50
N VAL A 342 4.81 -7.13 4.74
CA VAL A 342 5.82 -8.19 4.88
C VAL A 342 5.54 -9.14 6.05
N ASP A 343 4.93 -8.63 7.12
CA ASP A 343 4.52 -9.44 8.28
C ASP A 343 3.24 -10.25 8.04
N LYS A 344 2.60 -10.09 6.87
CA LYS A 344 1.35 -10.70 6.44
C LYS A 344 0.16 -10.41 7.36
N LYS A 345 0.21 -9.36 8.17
CA LYS A 345 -0.87 -9.00 9.11
C LYS A 345 -1.88 -8.02 8.55
N SER A 346 -1.53 -7.32 7.48
CA SER A 346 -2.37 -6.27 6.90
C SER A 346 -2.15 -6.13 5.40
N CYS A 347 -3.11 -5.47 4.77
CA CYS A 347 -3.02 -5.01 3.38
C CYS A 347 -2.70 -3.52 3.34
N VAL A 348 -1.88 -3.10 2.39
CA VAL A 348 -1.36 -1.73 2.29
C VAL A 348 -1.47 -1.18 0.88
N ALA A 349 -1.63 0.14 0.80
CA ALA A 349 -1.72 0.91 -0.45
C ALA A 349 -0.32 1.33 -0.94
N SER A 350 0.62 0.38 -0.98
CA SER A 350 1.95 0.59 -1.55
C SER A 350 1.84 0.79 -3.07
N SER A 351 2.81 1.48 -3.68
CA SER A 351 2.85 1.62 -5.15
C SER A 351 3.29 0.33 -5.86
N GLN A 352 3.86 -0.60 -5.09
CA GLN A 352 4.37 -1.90 -5.55
C GLN A 352 4.21 -2.97 -4.47
N SER A 353 4.35 -4.25 -4.87
CA SER A 353 4.25 -5.38 -3.95
C SER A 353 5.30 -5.27 -2.84
N CYS A 354 4.92 -5.56 -1.59
CA CYS A 354 5.86 -5.60 -0.48
C CYS A 354 6.87 -6.75 -0.57
N SER A 355 6.71 -7.64 -1.56
CA SER A 355 7.67 -8.70 -1.91
C SER A 355 8.60 -8.31 -3.07
N SER A 356 8.58 -7.04 -3.51
CA SER A 356 9.43 -6.55 -4.60
C SER A 356 10.90 -6.46 -4.18
N ASN A 357 11.80 -6.69 -5.14
CA ASN A 357 13.25 -6.63 -4.92
C ASN A 357 13.88 -5.28 -5.35
N SER A 358 13.09 -4.35 -5.86
CA SER A 358 13.55 -3.04 -6.34
C SER A 358 12.40 -2.04 -6.43
N GLY A 359 12.72 -0.78 -6.70
CA GLY A 359 11.74 0.30 -6.88
C GLY A 359 11.22 0.91 -5.58
N TRP A 360 11.79 0.54 -4.43
CA TRP A 360 11.32 0.97 -3.13
C TRP A 360 11.45 2.48 -2.94
N SER A 361 10.37 3.11 -2.49
CA SER A 361 10.38 4.47 -1.95
C SER A 361 10.16 4.47 -0.42
N ASP A 362 10.47 5.58 0.25
CA ASP A 362 10.19 5.75 1.68
C ASP A 362 8.70 5.52 2.00
N SER A 363 7.81 5.94 1.10
CA SER A 363 6.37 5.70 1.23
C SER A 363 6.05 4.21 1.23
N ASP A 364 6.61 3.45 0.29
CA ASP A 364 6.40 2.00 0.21
C ASP A 364 6.98 1.30 1.44
N CYS A 365 8.19 1.68 1.88
CA CYS A 365 8.84 1.10 3.05
C CYS A 365 8.07 1.36 4.34
N SER A 366 7.56 2.57 4.54
CA SER A 366 6.75 2.92 5.72
C SER A 366 5.46 2.11 5.81
N LEU A 367 4.88 1.73 4.67
CA LEU A 367 3.68 0.91 4.58
C LEU A 367 3.99 -0.58 4.73
N CYS A 368 4.93 -1.10 3.93
CA CYS A 368 5.24 -2.52 3.85
C CYS A 368 6.06 -3.06 5.03
N THR A 369 6.96 -2.23 5.57
CA THR A 369 7.92 -2.59 6.63
C THR A 369 8.07 -1.45 7.63
N PRO A 370 7.09 -1.18 8.51
CA PRO A 370 7.12 -0.02 9.41
C PRO A 370 8.36 0.08 10.31
N SER A 371 9.00 -1.05 10.66
CA SER A 371 10.26 -1.09 11.42
C SER A 371 11.49 -0.64 10.62
N SER A 372 11.39 -0.59 9.30
CA SER A 372 12.42 -0.18 8.35
C SER A 372 11.80 0.82 7.35
N PRO A 373 11.50 2.07 7.77
CA PRO A 373 10.60 2.94 7.03
C PRO A 373 11.25 3.67 5.84
N PHE A 374 12.55 3.54 5.61
CA PHE A 374 13.27 4.28 4.57
C PHE A 374 13.80 3.35 3.49
N ALA A 375 13.68 3.74 2.22
CA ALA A 375 14.27 3.00 1.12
C ALA A 375 15.77 3.26 1.04
N SER A 376 16.58 2.25 0.70
CA SER A 376 17.99 2.43 0.37
C SER A 376 18.17 3.36 -0.83
N SER A 377 19.35 3.96 -0.98
CA SER A 377 19.61 4.92 -2.06
C SER A 377 19.49 4.35 -3.47
N ASP A 378 19.68 3.04 -3.62
CA ASP A 378 19.49 2.28 -4.86
C ASP A 378 18.06 1.74 -5.04
N GLY A 379 17.18 1.96 -4.06
CA GLY A 379 15.78 1.52 -4.08
C GLY A 379 15.60 0.00 -4.03
N THR A 380 16.61 -0.77 -3.60
CA THR A 380 16.57 -2.24 -3.59
C THR A 380 15.99 -2.83 -2.31
N GLN A 381 16.01 -2.09 -1.20
CA GLN A 381 15.57 -2.59 0.10
C GLN A 381 15.06 -1.47 1.02
N CYS A 382 14.30 -1.85 2.04
CA CYS A 382 13.89 -0.97 3.12
C CYS A 382 14.81 -1.15 4.33
N VAL A 383 15.25 -0.05 4.93
CA VAL A 383 16.26 -0.03 5.98
C VAL A 383 15.79 0.74 7.23
N ALA A 384 16.25 0.28 8.39
CA ALA A 384 15.97 0.89 9.68
C ALA A 384 16.93 2.06 9.99
N SER A 385 17.08 2.98 9.04
CA SER A 385 17.84 4.22 9.22
C SER A 385 17.10 5.17 10.16
N THR A 386 17.81 6.10 10.79
CA THR A 386 17.21 7.17 11.62
C THR A 386 16.79 8.40 10.80
N ILE A 387 17.22 8.46 9.53
CA ILE A 387 16.88 9.50 8.55
C ILE A 387 16.56 8.86 7.19
N SER A 388 15.88 9.59 6.30
CA SER A 388 15.69 9.15 4.91
C SER A 388 17.03 8.98 4.20
N CYS A 389 17.18 7.94 3.39
CA CYS A 389 18.40 7.74 2.60
C CYS A 389 18.56 8.74 1.44
N SER A 390 17.56 9.58 1.22
CA SER A 390 17.60 10.73 0.31
C SER A 390 17.93 12.05 1.03
N SER A 391 18.25 12.01 2.33
CA SER A 391 18.57 13.20 3.13
C SER A 391 19.85 13.89 2.64
N SER A 392 19.86 15.22 2.70
CA SER A 392 21.03 16.05 2.36
C SER A 392 21.98 16.32 3.53
N SER A 393 21.60 15.94 4.76
CA SER A 393 22.40 16.16 5.97
C SER A 393 21.99 15.22 7.09
N GLY A 394 22.78 15.17 8.17
CA GLY A 394 22.54 14.31 9.33
C GLY A 394 23.07 12.89 9.16
N TRP A 395 23.92 12.66 8.15
CA TRP A 395 24.52 11.35 7.90
C TRP A 395 25.42 10.92 9.05
N THR A 396 25.23 9.68 9.47
CA THR A 396 26.10 8.98 10.43
C THR A 396 26.64 7.74 9.75
N ASN A 397 27.74 7.16 10.24
CA ASN A 397 28.26 5.90 9.70
C ASN A 397 27.19 4.80 9.70
N SER A 398 26.37 4.72 10.76
CA SER A 398 25.28 3.73 10.84
C SER A 398 24.25 3.95 9.73
N ASN A 399 23.82 5.20 9.50
CA ASN A 399 22.89 5.51 8.41
C ASN A 399 23.53 5.25 7.04
N CYS A 400 24.81 5.58 6.84
CA CYS A 400 25.52 5.32 5.59
C CYS A 400 25.64 3.83 5.30
N GLN A 401 25.98 3.00 6.29
CA GLN A 401 26.05 1.54 6.13
C GLN A 401 24.71 0.92 5.75
N LEU A 402 23.61 1.44 6.31
CA LEU A 402 22.25 0.99 6.00
C LEU A 402 21.80 1.46 4.61
N CYS A 403 21.92 2.77 4.34
CA CYS A 403 21.41 3.39 3.13
C CYS A 403 22.29 3.19 1.89
N ASN A 404 23.62 3.12 2.09
CA ASN A 404 24.66 3.13 1.06
C ASN A 404 25.77 2.12 1.40
N PRO A 405 25.55 0.79 1.30
CA PRO A 405 26.54 -0.20 1.71
C PRO A 405 27.91 -0.05 1.02
N SER A 406 27.93 0.46 -0.22
CA SER A 406 29.14 0.75 -0.99
C SER A 406 29.90 2.00 -0.55
N SER A 407 29.28 2.87 0.24
CA SER A 407 29.84 4.11 0.79
C SER A 407 29.50 4.20 2.28
N PRO A 408 30.13 3.39 3.15
CA PRO A 408 29.65 3.15 4.50
C PRO A 408 29.95 4.26 5.51
N TYR A 409 30.73 5.28 5.15
CA TYR A 409 31.20 6.28 6.12
C TYR A 409 30.62 7.66 5.83
N ALA A 410 30.13 8.34 6.86
CA ALA A 410 29.64 9.70 6.74
C ALA A 410 30.81 10.68 6.68
N THR A 411 30.72 11.72 5.84
CA THR A 411 31.67 12.83 5.85
C THR A 411 31.63 13.57 7.18
N ALA A 412 32.71 14.27 7.51
CA ALA A 412 32.84 14.94 8.81
C ALA A 412 31.81 16.05 9.05
N ASP A 413 31.35 16.69 7.99
CA ASP A 413 30.26 17.68 8.00
C ASP A 413 28.86 17.05 7.98
N SER A 414 28.77 15.72 7.97
CA SER A 414 27.53 14.93 7.97
C SER A 414 26.61 15.20 6.76
N THR A 415 27.15 15.66 5.64
CA THR A 415 26.37 16.00 4.42
C THR A 415 26.28 14.86 3.41
N SER A 416 27.22 13.90 3.43
CA SER A 416 27.23 12.80 2.46
C SER A 416 27.86 11.51 3.01
N CYS A 417 27.72 10.42 2.25
CA CYS A 417 28.34 9.14 2.52
C CYS A 417 29.44 8.84 1.48
N VAL A 418 30.59 8.38 1.94
CA VAL A 418 31.79 8.15 1.13
C VAL A 418 32.36 6.74 1.32
N ASN A 419 33.04 6.26 0.28
CA ASN A 419 33.76 4.99 0.29
C ASN A 419 35.22 5.18 0.68
N SER A 420 35.45 5.55 1.94
CA SER A 420 36.80 5.59 2.52
C SER A 420 37.23 4.20 3.00
N THR A 421 38.54 3.92 3.04
CA THR A 421 39.06 2.67 3.60
C THR A 421 39.07 2.64 5.13
N ILE A 422 38.87 3.79 5.78
CA ILE A 422 38.74 3.95 7.23
C ILE A 422 37.49 4.79 7.54
N SER A 423 37.05 4.80 8.79
CA SER A 423 35.94 5.67 9.17
C SER A 423 36.37 7.13 9.25
N CYS A 424 35.50 8.07 8.85
CA CYS A 424 35.83 9.49 8.86
C CYS A 424 36.01 10.11 10.27
N ASN A 425 35.68 9.35 11.32
CA ASN A 425 35.95 9.68 12.72
C ASN A 425 37.22 9.00 13.28
N SER A 426 38.03 8.38 12.42
CA SER A 426 39.26 7.68 12.82
C SER A 426 40.32 8.67 13.28
N THR A 427 41.14 8.25 14.25
CA THR A 427 42.21 9.08 14.83
C THR A 427 43.58 8.86 14.19
N SER A 428 43.71 7.90 13.26
CA SER A 428 44.97 7.53 12.61
C SER A 428 44.71 6.74 11.33
N GLY A 429 45.74 6.59 10.49
CA GLY A 429 45.64 5.88 9.21
C GLY A 429 45.14 6.74 8.06
N TRP A 430 45.15 8.07 8.24
CA TRP A 430 44.79 9.03 7.22
C TRP A 430 45.75 8.97 6.04
N THR A 431 45.16 8.97 4.85
CA THR A 431 45.84 9.12 3.56
C THR A 431 45.17 10.27 2.83
N ASP A 432 45.84 10.90 1.88
CA ASP A 432 45.27 11.99 1.08
C ASP A 432 43.94 11.58 0.43
N SER A 433 43.82 10.33 -0.03
CA SER A 433 42.58 9.78 -0.58
C SER A 433 41.44 9.81 0.46
N ASN A 434 41.69 9.32 1.67
CA ASN A 434 40.70 9.31 2.74
C ASN A 434 40.38 10.71 3.25
N CYS A 435 41.37 11.60 3.34
CA CYS A 435 41.17 12.99 3.75
C CYS A 435 40.31 13.73 2.73
N ASN A 436 40.61 13.63 1.44
CA ASN A 436 39.80 14.26 0.40
C ASN A 436 38.34 13.76 0.37
N LEU A 437 38.11 12.48 0.70
CA LEU A 437 36.75 11.93 0.82
C LEU A 437 36.03 12.41 2.09
N CYS A 438 36.67 12.31 3.25
CA CYS A 438 36.04 12.57 4.55
C CYS A 438 35.99 14.06 4.95
N TYR A 439 36.99 14.83 4.51
CA TYR A 439 37.20 16.25 4.81
C TYR A 439 37.61 17.01 3.53
N PRO A 440 36.69 17.31 2.61
CA PRO A 440 37.02 17.95 1.33
C PRO A 440 37.75 19.30 1.46
N SER A 441 37.56 20.01 2.58
CA SER A 441 38.28 21.25 2.89
C SER A 441 39.68 21.06 3.47
N GLN A 442 40.05 19.83 3.81
CA GLN A 442 41.35 19.42 4.37
C GLN A 442 41.83 18.14 3.66
N PRO A 443 42.19 18.22 2.37
CA PRO A 443 42.33 17.03 1.53
C PRO A 443 43.62 16.23 1.76
N TYR A 444 44.57 16.73 2.56
CA TYR A 444 45.89 16.11 2.72
C TYR A 444 46.08 15.54 4.11
N ALA A 445 46.64 14.33 4.20
CA ALA A 445 46.98 13.72 5.47
C ALA A 445 48.34 14.23 5.96
N THR A 446 48.44 14.58 7.24
CA THR A 446 49.72 14.84 7.94
C THR A 446 50.74 13.73 7.70
N ALA A 447 52.04 14.03 7.79
CA ALA A 447 53.10 13.07 7.47
C ALA A 447 53.11 11.80 8.36
N ASN A 448 52.52 11.87 9.56
CA ASN A 448 52.35 10.71 10.46
C ASN A 448 51.00 9.99 10.29
N GLY A 449 50.13 10.47 9.38
CA GLY A 449 48.82 9.87 9.10
C GLY A 449 47.78 10.03 10.22
N ASN A 450 47.96 10.98 11.14
CA ASN A 450 47.07 11.13 12.31
C ASN A 450 45.95 12.14 12.09
N GLN A 451 46.11 13.10 11.19
CA GLN A 451 45.12 14.14 10.92
C GLN A 451 45.06 14.50 9.43
N CYS A 452 43.94 15.09 9.02
CA CYS A 452 43.78 15.77 7.74
C CYS A 452 44.01 17.28 7.91
N VAL A 453 44.62 17.93 6.92
CA VAL A 453 44.98 19.34 6.95
C VAL A 453 44.72 20.03 5.61
N ALA A 454 44.48 21.34 5.68
CA ALA A 454 44.30 22.22 4.52
C ALA A 454 45.67 22.78 4.05
N SER A 455 46.63 21.90 3.81
CA SER A 455 47.90 22.27 3.18
C SER A 455 47.67 22.67 1.72
N SER A 456 48.55 23.49 1.14
CA SER A 456 48.48 23.83 -0.30
C SER A 456 48.88 22.65 -1.20
N GLN A 457 49.56 21.65 -0.64
CA GLN A 457 50.03 20.45 -1.31
C GLN A 457 50.06 19.22 -0.37
N SER A 458 50.25 18.03 -0.93
CA SER A 458 50.36 16.78 -0.16
C SER A 458 51.51 16.87 0.86
N CYS A 459 51.28 16.36 2.06
CA CYS A 459 52.33 16.29 3.08
C CYS A 459 53.41 15.25 2.80
N THR A 460 53.26 14.49 1.72
CA THR A 460 54.27 13.56 1.19
C THR A 460 55.08 14.16 0.03
N SER A 461 54.82 15.43 -0.31
CA SER A 461 55.56 16.17 -1.34
C SER A 461 57.05 16.26 -1.01
N THR A 462 57.88 16.26 -2.06
CA THR A 462 59.35 16.33 -1.93
C THR A 462 59.93 17.70 -2.28
N SER A 463 59.09 18.68 -2.65
CA SER A 463 59.51 20.02 -3.07
C SER A 463 58.39 21.05 -2.90
N ASN A 464 58.73 22.33 -3.12
CA ASN A 464 57.83 23.47 -3.02
C ASN A 464 57.22 23.69 -1.63
N TRP A 465 57.90 23.23 -0.58
CA TRP A 465 57.48 23.46 0.79
C TRP A 465 57.53 24.95 1.13
N ILE A 466 56.46 25.42 1.78
CA ILE A 466 56.35 26.72 2.43
C ILE A 466 56.08 26.51 3.92
N ASP A 467 56.38 27.51 4.74
CA ASP A 467 56.23 27.41 6.21
C ASP A 467 54.81 27.04 6.64
N SER A 468 53.77 27.56 5.97
CA SER A 468 52.39 27.19 6.30
C SER A 468 52.10 25.71 6.09
N ASP A 469 52.64 25.13 5.01
CA ASP A 469 52.47 23.71 4.72
C ASP A 469 53.27 22.85 5.69
N CYS A 470 54.50 23.25 6.02
CA CYS A 470 55.33 22.55 7.00
C CYS A 470 54.71 22.56 8.41
N ALA A 471 54.16 23.69 8.85
CA ALA A 471 53.48 23.79 10.14
C ALA A 471 52.24 22.89 10.22
N LEU A 472 51.50 22.73 9.11
CA LEU A 472 50.33 21.85 9.04
C LEU A 472 50.72 20.36 8.92
N CYS A 473 51.65 20.05 8.02
CA CYS A 473 52.01 18.68 7.66
C CYS A 473 52.96 18.01 8.65
N THR A 474 53.87 18.79 9.24
CA THR A 474 54.91 18.34 10.17
C THR A 474 55.08 19.35 11.30
N PRO A 475 54.16 19.44 12.29
CA PRO A 475 54.20 20.50 13.31
C PRO A 475 55.50 20.58 14.13
N GLN A 476 56.25 19.48 14.24
CA GLN A 476 57.56 19.43 14.91
C GLN A 476 58.71 20.00 14.06
N LYS A 477 58.46 20.24 12.77
CA LYS A 477 59.36 20.82 11.76
C LYS A 477 58.61 21.90 10.99
N PRO A 478 58.29 23.04 11.61
CA PRO A 478 57.28 23.97 11.08
C PRO A 478 57.78 24.86 9.94
N PHE A 479 59.07 24.86 9.61
CA PHE A 479 59.64 25.76 8.60
C PHE A 479 60.12 24.98 7.38
N ALA A 480 59.96 25.55 6.18
CA ALA A 480 60.54 24.98 4.97
C ALA A 480 62.05 25.25 4.92
N SER A 481 62.85 24.31 4.42
CA SER A 481 64.28 24.53 4.14
C SER A 481 64.49 25.63 3.10
N GLY A 482 65.69 26.20 3.05
CA GLY A 482 66.00 27.30 2.12
C GLY A 482 65.87 26.91 0.63
N ASP A 483 65.95 25.63 0.31
CA ASP A 483 65.72 25.06 -1.02
C ASP A 483 64.28 24.56 -1.26
N SER A 484 63.38 24.75 -0.28
CA SER A 484 61.98 24.30 -0.28
C SER A 484 61.77 22.79 -0.51
N ASN A 485 62.80 21.96 -0.32
CA ASN A 485 62.69 20.51 -0.54
C ASN A 485 62.31 19.72 0.73
N SER A 486 62.37 20.35 1.90
CA SER A 486 62.07 19.67 3.16
C SER A 486 61.48 20.61 4.20
N CYS A 487 60.85 20.04 5.22
CA CYS A 487 60.49 20.76 6.44
C CYS A 487 61.52 20.50 7.53
N VAL A 488 61.88 21.53 8.28
CA VAL A 488 62.97 21.53 9.25
C VAL A 488 62.55 22.08 10.62
N ALA A 489 63.23 21.59 11.67
CA ALA A 489 63.02 22.01 13.05
C ALA A 489 63.94 23.19 13.43
N ALA A 490 63.96 24.24 12.61
CA ALA A 490 64.65 25.47 12.94
C ALA A 490 63.88 26.23 14.04
N THR A 491 64.57 27.12 14.76
CA THR A 491 63.92 28.02 15.74
C THR A 491 63.34 29.28 15.10
N GLN A 492 63.63 29.48 13.81
CA GLN A 492 63.26 30.64 13.01
C GLN A 492 63.04 30.18 11.56
N SER A 493 62.18 30.88 10.80
CA SER A 493 61.92 30.56 9.38
C SER A 493 63.20 30.65 8.54
N CYS A 494 63.41 29.70 7.63
CA CYS A 494 64.55 29.71 6.72
C CYS A 494 64.45 30.80 5.63
N SER A 495 63.31 31.49 5.55
CA SER A 495 63.12 32.69 4.72
C SER A 495 63.36 34.00 5.48
N SER A 496 63.84 33.92 6.73
CA SER A 496 64.07 35.10 7.56
C SER A 496 65.24 35.94 7.06
N THR A 497 65.13 37.26 7.21
CA THR A 497 66.16 38.22 6.80
C THR A 497 67.14 38.58 7.91
N SER A 498 66.94 38.08 9.13
CA SER A 498 67.81 38.32 10.30
C SER A 498 67.57 37.28 11.39
N GLY A 499 68.48 37.23 12.38
CA GLY A 499 68.42 36.28 13.50
C GLY A 499 68.99 34.90 13.18
N TRP A 500 69.83 34.81 12.15
CA TRP A 500 70.52 33.58 11.80
C TRP A 500 71.52 33.19 12.89
N THR A 501 71.54 31.89 13.18
CA THR A 501 72.50 31.25 14.08
C THR A 501 73.10 30.07 13.33
N ASP A 502 74.32 29.64 13.67
CA ASP A 502 74.93 28.45 13.06
C ASP A 502 74.00 27.23 13.12
N ALA A 503 73.25 27.07 14.22
CA ALA A 503 72.27 25.99 14.35
C ALA A 503 71.13 26.10 13.32
N ASN A 504 70.59 27.30 13.11
CA ASN A 504 69.55 27.51 12.09
C ASN A 504 70.11 27.40 10.67
N CYS A 505 71.32 27.90 10.41
CA CYS A 505 71.98 27.80 9.10
C CYS A 505 72.26 26.35 8.71
N LEU A 506 72.81 25.55 9.62
CA LEU A 506 73.05 24.13 9.39
C LEU A 506 71.76 23.36 9.05
N ILE A 507 70.64 23.75 9.65
CA ILE A 507 69.34 23.11 9.47
C ILE A 507 68.64 23.60 8.19
N CYS A 508 68.66 24.90 7.92
CA CYS A 508 67.95 25.55 6.82
C CYS A 508 68.69 25.46 5.48
N THR A 509 70.01 25.59 5.52
CA THR A 509 70.90 25.68 4.35
C THR A 509 72.17 24.88 4.63
N PRO A 510 72.14 23.53 4.60
CA PRO A 510 73.29 22.71 5.00
C PRO A 510 74.58 22.96 4.20
N SER A 511 74.47 23.48 2.97
CA SER A 511 75.62 23.91 2.15
C SER A 511 76.29 25.20 2.66
N GLU A 512 75.59 25.98 3.47
CA GLU A 512 76.00 27.24 4.08
C GLU A 512 75.73 27.17 5.60
N PRO A 513 76.54 26.40 6.36
CA PRO A 513 76.18 26.00 7.72
C PRO A 513 76.42 27.05 8.80
N TYR A 514 77.08 28.17 8.50
CA TYR A 514 77.50 29.16 9.49
C TYR A 514 76.78 30.49 9.26
N ALA A 515 76.27 31.11 10.33
CA ALA A 515 75.64 32.42 10.27
C ALA A 515 76.71 33.51 10.19
N THR A 516 76.47 34.56 9.40
CA THR A 516 77.32 35.76 9.43
C THR A 516 77.35 36.38 10.82
N SER A 517 78.38 37.15 11.10
CA SER A 517 78.61 37.74 12.42
C SER A 517 77.52 38.76 12.83
N ASP A 518 76.82 39.32 11.85
CA ASP A 518 75.66 40.20 12.04
C ASP A 518 74.31 39.45 12.08
N GLY A 519 74.31 38.13 11.87
CA GLY A 519 73.15 37.26 11.90
C GLY A 519 72.16 37.51 10.76
N THR A 520 72.59 38.10 9.64
CA THR A 520 71.71 38.45 8.51
C THR A 520 71.66 37.39 7.41
N SER A 521 72.67 36.53 7.30
CA SER A 521 72.71 35.46 6.30
C SER A 521 73.48 34.23 6.77
N CYS A 522 73.40 33.14 5.99
CA CYS A 522 74.18 31.93 6.15
C CYS A 522 75.27 31.86 5.08
N VAL A 523 76.43 31.29 5.40
CA VAL A 523 77.57 31.23 4.50
C VAL A 523 78.32 29.89 4.54
N ALA A 524 78.92 29.53 3.42
CA ALA A 524 79.75 28.33 3.23
C ALA A 524 81.20 28.52 3.73
N SER A 525 81.36 29.08 4.93
CA SER A 525 82.68 29.19 5.57
C SER A 525 83.20 27.78 5.95
N THR A 526 84.52 27.60 6.04
CA THR A 526 85.12 26.35 6.57
C THR A 526 85.07 26.27 8.10
N GLN A 527 84.70 27.34 8.79
CA GLN A 527 84.54 27.41 10.24
C GLN A 527 83.44 28.40 10.66
N SER A 528 82.93 28.26 11.88
CA SER A 528 81.95 29.18 12.47
C SER A 528 82.44 30.63 12.43
N CYS A 529 81.54 31.54 12.07
CA CYS A 529 81.81 32.98 12.10
C CYS A 529 81.91 33.54 13.53
N SER A 530 81.60 32.72 14.53
CA SER A 530 81.83 32.99 15.96
C SER A 530 83.11 32.33 16.48
N ALA A 531 83.95 31.74 15.61
CA ALA A 531 85.20 31.11 16.01
C ALA A 531 86.22 32.13 16.54
N SER A 532 87.04 31.71 17.49
CA SER A 532 88.06 32.57 18.13
C SER A 532 89.47 32.42 17.54
N SER A 533 89.66 31.53 16.56
CA SER A 533 90.97 31.24 15.96
C SER A 533 90.84 30.59 14.58
N ASN A 534 91.95 30.46 13.85
CA ASN A 534 92.08 29.88 12.51
C ASN A 534 91.35 30.64 11.39
N TRP A 535 91.08 31.93 11.59
CA TRP A 535 90.50 32.78 10.56
C TRP A 535 91.40 32.83 9.31
N THR A 536 90.79 32.60 8.15
CA THR A 536 91.40 32.81 6.83
C THR A 536 90.67 33.95 6.11
N ASP A 537 91.29 34.56 5.10
CA ASP A 537 90.65 35.59 4.27
C ASP A 537 89.34 35.06 3.63
N ASN A 538 89.30 33.79 3.27
CA ASN A 538 88.08 33.16 2.76
C ASN A 538 86.98 33.07 3.84
N ASN A 539 87.33 32.80 5.10
CA ASN A 539 86.34 32.83 6.18
C ASN A 539 85.88 34.25 6.48
N CYS A 540 86.79 35.22 6.51
CA CYS A 540 86.48 36.61 6.82
C CYS A 540 85.59 37.25 5.76
N SER A 541 85.89 37.05 4.48
CA SER A 541 85.05 37.55 3.37
C SER A 541 83.62 36.98 3.37
N LEU A 542 83.45 35.74 3.84
CA LEU A 542 82.14 35.12 3.99
C LEU A 542 81.42 35.57 5.28
N CYS A 543 82.09 35.48 6.43
CA CYS A 543 81.50 35.70 7.75
C CYS A 543 81.31 37.16 8.15
N THR A 544 82.15 38.05 7.61
CA THR A 544 82.18 39.48 7.88
C THR A 544 82.55 40.21 6.59
N PRO A 545 81.64 40.35 5.61
CA PRO A 545 81.96 40.99 4.33
C PRO A 545 82.52 42.42 4.46
N SER A 546 82.18 43.11 5.55
CA SER A 546 82.70 44.43 5.91
C SER A 546 84.15 44.43 6.42
N THR A 547 84.71 43.27 6.78
CA THR A 547 86.10 43.02 7.21
C THR A 547 86.60 41.71 6.58
N PRO A 548 86.95 41.71 5.27
CA PRO A 548 87.11 40.48 4.50
C PRO A 548 88.47 39.76 4.69
N PHE A 549 89.43 40.35 5.40
CA PHE A 549 90.78 39.78 5.57
C PHE A 549 91.00 39.26 6.98
N ALA A 550 91.72 38.16 7.15
CA ALA A 550 92.12 37.66 8.47
C ALA A 550 93.31 38.47 9.01
N ASN A 551 93.33 38.71 10.32
CA ASN A 551 94.50 39.29 10.98
C ASN A 551 95.69 38.30 10.96
N SER A 552 96.90 38.78 11.20
CA SER A 552 98.11 37.94 11.11
C SER A 552 98.17 36.83 12.17
N ALA A 553 97.43 36.99 13.27
CA ALA A 553 97.29 35.99 14.32
C ALA A 553 96.23 34.91 14.02
N GLY A 554 95.44 35.06 12.95
CA GLY A 554 94.31 34.20 12.63
C GLY A 554 93.22 34.18 13.71
N THR A 555 93.14 35.20 14.56
CA THR A 555 92.21 35.28 15.71
C THR A 555 90.94 36.09 15.42
N GLY A 556 90.89 36.80 14.30
CA GLY A 556 89.73 37.55 13.86
C GLY A 556 89.93 38.19 12.49
N CYS A 557 88.93 38.94 12.05
CA CYS A 557 88.95 39.63 10.77
C CYS A 557 89.31 41.11 10.92
N ALA A 558 90.10 41.61 9.99
CA ALA A 558 90.62 42.96 9.90
C ALA A 558 89.97 43.74 8.75
N ASP A 559 90.07 45.07 8.86
CA ASP A 559 89.47 46.04 7.95
C ASP A 559 89.82 45.79 6.45
N PRO A 560 88.88 46.05 5.51
CA PRO A 560 89.04 45.84 4.07
C PRO A 560 90.16 46.66 3.43
N SER A 561 90.72 47.63 4.13
CA SER A 561 91.89 48.37 3.65
C SER A 561 93.20 47.58 3.74
N VAL A 562 93.23 46.40 4.40
CA VAL A 562 94.49 45.74 4.76
C VAL A 562 94.44 44.21 4.63
N GLN A 563 95.09 43.63 3.60
CA GLN A 563 95.43 42.20 3.59
C GLN A 563 96.63 41.98 4.53
N CYS A 564 96.45 41.24 5.63
CA CYS A 564 97.51 41.08 6.65
C CYS A 564 98.50 39.95 6.36
N ILE A 565 98.08 38.95 5.59
CA ILE A 565 98.84 37.73 5.30
C ILE A 565 99.18 37.72 3.80
N GLY A 566 100.46 37.55 3.47
CA GLY A 566 100.93 37.40 2.08
C GLY A 566 101.25 38.69 1.33
N ARG A 567 101.40 39.83 2.03
CA ARG A 567 101.86 41.09 1.42
C ARG A 567 103.25 40.94 0.80
N ASP A 568 103.42 41.51 -0.38
CA ASP A 568 104.70 41.72 -1.05
C ASP A 568 105.17 43.16 -0.80
N PRO A 569 106.07 43.38 0.18
CA PRO A 569 106.55 44.73 0.53
C PRO A 569 107.35 45.40 -0.59
N THR A 570 107.61 44.72 -1.71
CA THR A 570 108.24 45.33 -2.89
C THR A 570 107.24 46.07 -3.79
N GLN A 571 105.93 45.90 -3.57
CA GLN A 571 104.89 46.62 -4.28
C GLN A 571 104.46 47.85 -3.49
N ALA A 572 104.52 49.03 -4.13
CA ALA A 572 104.23 50.31 -3.48
C ALA A 572 102.80 50.40 -2.89
N ALA A 573 101.86 49.58 -3.37
CA ALA A 573 100.49 49.50 -2.86
C ALA A 573 100.33 48.58 -1.63
N GLU A 574 101.35 47.82 -1.26
CA GLU A 574 101.32 46.83 -0.17
C GLU A 574 102.31 47.13 0.96
N VAL A 575 102.94 48.31 0.90
CA VAL A 575 103.83 48.84 1.93
C VAL A 575 103.07 48.99 3.24
N TRP A 576 103.61 48.48 4.33
CA TRP A 576 102.99 48.57 5.65
C TRP A 576 102.92 50.03 6.12
N THR A 577 101.75 50.48 6.54
CA THR A 577 101.57 51.73 7.31
C THR A 577 101.41 51.44 8.80
N ASP A 578 101.61 52.46 9.67
CA ASP A 578 101.31 52.31 11.10
C ASP A 578 99.86 51.88 11.34
N SER A 579 98.93 52.32 10.49
CA SER A 579 97.53 51.89 10.53
C SER A 579 97.39 50.41 10.16
N ASP A 580 98.11 49.94 9.14
CA ASP A 580 98.12 48.54 8.70
C ASP A 580 98.69 47.63 9.81
N CYS A 581 99.78 48.05 10.44
CA CYS A 581 100.44 47.32 11.50
C CYS A 581 99.56 47.20 12.76
N ALA A 582 98.91 48.29 13.14
CA ALA A 582 97.96 48.28 14.25
C ALA A 582 96.74 47.40 13.96
N ALA A 583 96.23 47.42 12.73
CA ALA A 583 95.09 46.60 12.30
C ALA A 583 95.43 45.11 12.23
N CYS A 584 96.62 44.74 11.75
CA CYS A 584 96.99 43.35 11.54
C CYS A 584 97.58 42.65 12.76
N TYR A 585 98.35 43.35 13.59
CA TYR A 585 99.10 42.75 14.70
C TYR A 585 98.64 43.20 16.09
N GLN A 586 97.78 44.22 16.19
CA GLN A 586 97.29 44.95 17.40
C GLN A 586 97.98 46.30 17.65
N THR A 587 97.34 47.13 18.48
CA THR A 587 97.89 48.41 18.96
C THR A 587 99.26 48.23 19.60
N GLY A 588 100.25 49.03 19.18
CA GLY A 588 101.64 48.93 19.63
C GLY A 588 102.62 48.41 18.58
N TYR A 589 102.13 47.96 17.41
CA TYR A 589 102.96 47.73 16.24
C TYR A 589 103.05 48.97 15.35
N ARG A 590 104.24 49.29 14.85
CA ARG A 590 104.49 50.36 13.88
C ARG A 590 105.12 49.79 12.62
N ALA A 591 104.90 50.43 11.47
CA ALA A 591 105.57 50.05 10.25
C ALA A 591 107.03 50.50 10.30
N LEU A 592 107.94 49.64 9.83
CA LEU A 592 109.31 50.07 9.56
C LEU A 592 109.30 51.27 8.62
N SER A 593 110.33 52.11 8.67
CA SER A 593 110.42 53.31 7.82
C SER A 593 110.44 53.02 6.33
N ASP A 594 110.85 51.82 5.93
CA ASP A 594 110.78 51.31 4.55
C ASP A 594 109.44 50.59 4.24
N GLY A 595 108.57 50.50 5.24
CA GLY A 595 107.30 49.78 5.25
C GLY A 595 107.39 48.31 4.85
N SER A 596 108.57 47.70 5.03
CA SER A 596 108.80 46.29 4.66
C SER A 596 108.19 45.30 5.65
N ALA A 597 108.02 45.71 6.91
CA ALA A 597 107.43 44.90 7.97
C ALA A 597 106.86 45.78 9.09
N CYS A 598 106.14 45.14 10.02
CA CYS A 598 105.72 45.75 11.27
C CYS A 598 106.67 45.37 12.40
N VAL A 599 107.02 46.36 13.22
CA VAL A 599 107.80 46.20 14.42
C VAL A 599 106.90 46.31 15.64
N ASN A 600 107.08 45.38 16.58
CA ASN A 600 106.42 45.47 17.89
C ASN A 600 107.17 46.47 18.76
N CYS A 601 106.61 47.67 18.92
CA CYS A 601 107.21 48.71 19.76
C CYS A 601 107.11 48.43 21.26
N MET A 602 106.41 47.37 21.65
CA MET A 602 106.35 46.88 23.02
C MET A 602 107.31 45.71 23.27
N ALA A 603 108.14 45.33 22.29
CA ALA A 603 109.12 44.27 22.47
C ALA A 603 110.21 44.69 23.47
N THR A 604 110.48 43.84 24.45
CA THR A 604 111.49 44.10 25.49
C THR A 604 112.88 43.57 25.14
N THR A 605 113.02 42.86 24.01
CA THR A 605 114.27 42.24 23.54
C THR A 605 114.27 42.13 22.02
N GLY A 606 115.44 42.05 21.40
CA GLY A 606 115.61 41.79 19.97
C GLY A 606 115.35 42.97 19.02
N MET A 607 115.14 44.18 19.55
CA MET A 607 115.03 45.40 18.74
C MET A 607 116.41 45.89 18.29
N THR A 608 116.49 46.49 17.11
CA THR A 608 117.68 47.23 16.65
C THR A 608 117.57 48.72 17.00
N ASN A 609 118.66 49.48 16.88
CA ASN A 609 118.63 50.94 17.09
C ASN A 609 117.57 51.62 16.24
N ASP A 610 117.48 51.27 14.95
CA ASP A 610 116.48 51.84 14.05
C ASP A 610 115.05 51.54 14.50
N GLN A 611 114.81 50.34 15.04
CA GLN A 611 113.52 49.94 15.57
C GLN A 611 113.19 50.64 16.90
N CYS A 612 114.18 50.83 17.77
CA CYS A 612 114.02 51.59 19.01
C CYS A 612 113.75 53.07 18.75
N GLY A 613 114.46 53.68 17.80
CA GLY A 613 114.22 55.05 17.35
C GLY A 613 112.84 55.23 16.71
N LEU A 614 112.40 54.28 15.89
CA LEU A 614 111.06 54.26 15.30
C LEU A 614 109.96 54.21 16.39
N CYS A 615 110.18 53.44 17.45
CA CYS A 615 109.17 53.18 18.47
C CYS A 615 109.08 54.24 19.56
N ASN A 616 110.22 54.81 19.96
CA ASN A 616 110.30 55.77 21.07
C ASN A 616 110.54 57.23 20.63
N GLY A 617 110.68 57.49 19.32
CA GLY A 617 110.90 58.84 18.76
C GLY A 617 112.35 59.29 18.89
N THR A 618 112.81 60.20 18.01
CA THR A 618 114.24 60.56 17.85
C THR A 618 114.74 61.75 18.66
N ASP A 619 113.89 62.46 19.39
CA ASP A 619 114.23 63.87 19.70
C ASP A 619 114.53 64.19 21.18
N ASP A 620 114.30 63.29 22.15
CA ASP A 620 114.24 63.71 23.57
C ASP A 620 115.16 62.91 24.54
N GLY A 621 116.06 62.04 24.03
CA GLY A 621 116.88 61.16 24.90
C GLY A 621 116.08 59.99 25.51
N ASP A 622 114.91 59.71 24.95
CA ASP A 622 114.16 58.50 25.22
C ASP A 622 114.87 57.28 24.63
N SER A 623 114.43 56.08 25.03
CA SER A 623 115.03 54.79 24.69
C SER A 623 115.19 54.52 23.17
N GLN A 624 116.15 55.17 22.51
CA GLN A 624 116.32 55.15 21.06
C GLN A 624 117.35 54.14 20.59
N PHE A 625 118.20 53.65 21.49
CA PHE A 625 119.29 52.76 21.17
C PHE A 625 118.97 51.37 21.70
N ALA A 626 119.25 50.34 20.93
CA ALA A 626 119.19 48.97 21.42
C ALA A 626 120.47 48.67 22.21
N ASN A 627 120.30 48.20 23.44
CA ASN A 627 121.42 47.58 24.15
C ASN A 627 121.76 46.21 23.54
N SER A 628 122.77 45.52 24.08
CA SER A 628 123.21 44.21 23.56
C SER A 628 122.15 43.10 23.60
N GLN A 629 121.02 43.29 24.29
CA GLN A 629 119.89 42.36 24.36
C GLN A 629 118.74 42.76 23.42
N GLY A 630 118.89 43.87 22.69
CA GLY A 630 117.85 44.46 21.88
C GLY A 630 116.71 45.08 22.69
N ALA A 631 116.99 45.51 23.94
CA ALA A 631 116.08 46.35 24.71
C ALA A 631 116.41 47.80 24.43
N CYS A 632 115.38 48.63 24.26
CA CYS A 632 115.57 50.03 23.97
C CYS A 632 115.99 50.80 25.23
N VAL A 633 117.14 51.48 25.14
CA VAL A 633 117.78 52.27 26.19
C VAL A 633 118.12 53.67 25.67
N SER A 634 118.22 54.62 26.59
CA SER A 634 118.47 56.04 26.28
C SER A 634 119.94 56.36 25.97
N VAL A 635 120.83 55.37 26.11
CA VAL A 635 122.29 55.54 25.95
C VAL A 635 122.72 54.97 24.60
N ASP A 636 123.51 55.74 23.83
CA ASP A 636 124.07 55.25 22.57
C ASP A 636 125.11 54.16 22.81
N CYS A 637 124.67 52.92 22.71
CA CYS A 637 125.51 51.75 22.91
C CYS A 637 126.55 51.51 21.82
N THR A 638 126.59 52.36 20.80
CA THR A 638 127.60 52.34 19.72
C THR A 638 128.70 53.38 19.93
N GLN A 639 128.63 54.20 20.99
CA GLN A 639 129.65 55.21 21.26
C GLN A 639 131.04 54.58 21.46
N THR A 640 132.07 55.19 20.88
CA THR A 640 133.44 54.66 20.90
C THR A 640 134.35 55.32 21.95
N SER A 641 133.86 56.35 22.63
CA SER A 641 134.54 57.04 23.74
C SER A 641 133.52 57.78 24.60
N GLY A 642 133.90 58.15 25.82
CA GLY A 642 133.03 58.85 26.76
C GLY A 642 132.21 57.91 27.65
N TRP A 643 132.54 56.61 27.66
CA TRP A 643 131.87 55.63 28.51
C TRP A 643 132.01 55.99 29.98
N VAL A 644 130.89 56.01 30.68
CA VAL A 644 130.82 55.98 32.15
C VAL A 644 130.18 54.67 32.61
N ASP A 645 130.39 54.30 33.88
CA ASP A 645 129.86 53.05 34.43
C ASP A 645 128.34 52.88 34.21
N SER A 646 127.56 53.97 34.27
CA SER A 646 126.12 53.92 33.97
C SER A 646 125.84 53.51 32.54
N ASP A 647 126.59 54.03 31.58
CA ASP A 647 126.45 53.74 30.15
C ASP A 647 126.82 52.28 29.89
N CYS A 648 127.94 51.84 30.46
CA CYS A 648 128.40 50.45 30.36
C CYS A 648 127.37 49.47 30.93
N SER A 649 126.79 49.76 32.10
CA SER A 649 125.75 48.91 32.70
C SER A 649 124.46 48.84 31.88
N THR A 650 124.12 49.93 31.20
CA THR A 650 122.89 50.06 30.39
C THR A 650 123.05 49.37 29.03
N CYS A 651 124.19 49.59 28.38
CA CYS A 651 124.47 49.11 27.04
C CYS A 651 125.04 47.71 26.97
N ASN A 652 125.82 47.34 27.98
CA ASN A 652 126.45 46.03 28.04
C ASN A 652 126.50 45.53 29.49
N PRO A 653 125.37 45.05 30.03
CA PRO A 653 125.24 44.66 31.44
C PRO A 653 126.30 43.66 31.93
N GLY A 654 126.94 42.90 31.02
CA GLY A 654 128.03 41.98 31.32
C GLY A 654 129.40 42.62 31.58
N THR A 655 129.60 43.90 31.23
CA THR A 655 130.84 44.66 31.43
C THR A 655 130.50 46.05 31.97
N PRO A 656 130.12 46.20 33.24
CA PRO A 656 129.46 47.42 33.71
C PRO A 656 130.42 48.57 34.09
N TYR A 657 131.74 48.39 34.00
CA TYR A 657 132.70 49.40 34.44
C TYR A 657 133.42 50.02 33.26
N ALA A 658 133.40 51.34 33.15
CA ALA A 658 134.16 52.06 32.13
C ALA A 658 135.66 52.01 32.44
N SER A 659 136.47 51.99 31.40
CA SER A 659 137.91 52.15 31.48
C SER A 659 138.27 53.53 32.03
N SER A 660 139.42 53.67 32.67
CA SER A 660 139.84 54.96 33.24
C SER A 660 140.02 56.07 32.19
N ASP A 661 140.23 55.69 30.92
CA ASP A 661 140.28 56.60 29.77
C ASP A 661 138.93 56.75 29.03
N GLY A 662 137.87 56.07 29.50
CA GLY A 662 136.51 56.16 28.95
C GLY A 662 136.34 55.59 27.54
N THR A 663 137.29 54.79 27.05
CA THR A 663 137.31 54.23 25.69
C THR A 663 136.65 52.86 25.57
N SER A 664 136.46 52.14 26.68
CA SER A 664 135.93 50.78 26.68
C SER A 664 135.25 50.42 27.99
N CYS A 665 134.42 49.38 27.99
CA CYS A 665 133.80 48.83 29.19
C CYS A 665 134.46 47.48 29.55
N PHE A 666 134.81 47.28 30.83
CA PHE A 666 135.50 46.11 31.35
C PHE A 666 134.77 45.46 32.52
N ALA A 667 135.18 44.24 32.85
CA ALA A 667 134.83 43.55 34.08
C ALA A 667 135.99 43.66 35.11
N THR A 668 135.67 43.84 36.40
CA THR A 668 136.53 44.35 37.50
C THR A 668 137.71 43.48 37.99
N THR A 669 138.24 42.54 37.22
CA THR A 669 139.03 41.42 37.81
C THR A 669 140.56 41.60 37.97
N ASN A 670 141.19 42.75 37.67
CA ASN A 670 142.68 42.81 37.54
C ASN A 670 143.48 43.75 38.48
N SER A 671 142.88 44.53 39.39
CA SER A 671 143.63 45.52 40.20
C SER A 671 144.29 44.97 41.49
N ILE A 672 143.81 43.84 42.03
CA ILE A 672 144.25 43.33 43.35
C ILE A 672 145.57 42.50 43.29
N ILE A 673 145.98 42.02 42.10
CA ILE A 673 147.13 41.09 41.97
C ILE A 673 148.48 41.83 42.00
N ILE A 674 148.54 43.12 41.63
CA ILE A 674 149.81 43.87 41.53
C ILE A 674 150.29 44.38 42.90
N THR A 675 149.38 44.69 43.82
CA THR A 675 149.72 45.15 45.18
C THR A 675 150.24 44.02 46.08
N PHE A 676 149.80 42.77 45.84
CA PHE A 676 150.25 41.60 46.60
C PHE A 676 151.68 41.17 46.25
N SER A 677 152.11 41.36 45.00
CA SER A 677 153.45 40.98 44.53
C SER A 677 154.57 41.91 45.04
N LEU A 678 154.28 43.18 45.32
CA LEU A 678 155.28 44.15 45.81
C LEU A 678 155.60 43.96 47.31
N ILE A 679 154.62 43.52 48.11
CA ILE A 679 154.77 43.27 49.56
C ILE A 679 155.62 42.01 49.82
N ILE A 680 155.51 40.99 48.97
CA ILE A 680 156.33 39.77 49.07
C ILE A 680 157.80 40.07 48.72
N LEU A 681 158.09 40.97 47.78
CA LEU A 681 159.48 41.28 47.39
C LEU A 681 160.25 42.09 48.45
N ILE A 682 159.57 42.96 49.21
CA ILE A 682 160.18 43.73 50.32
C ILE A 682 160.45 42.83 51.54
N SER A 683 159.66 41.77 51.72
CA SER A 683 159.84 40.79 52.81
C SER A 683 161.05 39.88 52.62
N PHE A 684 161.62 39.79 51.42
CA PHE A 684 162.83 39.02 51.12
C PHE A 684 164.14 39.85 51.15
N LEU A 685 164.06 41.16 51.39
CA LEU A 685 165.21 42.08 51.40
C LEU A 685 165.51 42.70 52.78
N LEU A 686 164.92 42.17 53.86
CA LEU A 686 165.22 42.48 55.26
C LEU A 686 165.69 41.23 56.02
#